data_AF-A0A1F6NXK3-F1
#
_entry.id   AF-A0A1F6NXK3-F1
#
_cell.length_a   1.000
_cell.length_b   1.000
_cell.length_c   1.000
_cell.angle_alpha   90.00
_cell.angle_beta   90.00
_cell.angle_gamma   90.00
#
_symmetry.space_group_name_H-M   'P 1'
#
loop_
_entity.id
_entity.type
_entity.pdbx_description
1 polymer ?
#
loop_
_entity_poly.entity_id
_entity_poly.type
_entity_poly.pdbx_seq_one_letter_code
_entity_poly.pdbx_strand_id
1 'polypeptide(L)'
;MNSELKDAISDRGDFIPKEKIEWLVSYLDKLNRVSIFCPAIAPSILYRGAIFLLNDNNRSKNPDYLSQAAHSLREILYQYKNDIINLPKESREMHRKDFLKKIIAENKIDSNEEQIDEIATTLNDLYFIFTQIAHHFRDSSKHSDFIKKINNLQVELYDVSKFGYTHFKKLVVILTNVWCVLLPQQISIHNIIDRILVCDPLFVDADRVFLILSFNSDAYRYFFTKADERWLDWLWNGGFLNAIKQKSADPTRYSYSLPELGYLERMAENNPEKVADIILTVSMSVKNFNPEVVDIFLHICSKLPAAQIVKLTGMIKNNEWVKLLAPFSRWGFEYEEILKELSVAKEYSGLLELAEAVLTIRSQAERDKTNNFSDNPFYINDLEHTKVFNYLSLIDDDYVERTFKLLLNILKDIAVSSGRSDSKYFDAKENYYLFDVDFFVLDLNIKAHLSLRDNVHDLAATITKLAKSLFNGKCDDAQRLHGLYIKNLPNTQSFYRFRLFIWSLCPEVFKDELKKAFFDIFADEEKYYELYSPEYCHALNKCFFDLDKTDKEEYVKQVFNYFGKERTDKKDETMYKSDGWEILSSIFDNLTDVKKNMAKQIFDKELDQKFEPIAGYGPVTGGMVRPRAPIDLPELNKMEISTMVDKLLSEWSPESLYKKDGERNFLNPLSADGMGNMLVQDIAKRPGAYLDNANLFFQRDILDQHYTYSFLHGIEAVIRQDEYSGGLDLEKLLDLFDVIKSSSALTQFLSVRKGRAELGSTWLVDWAGVHGEISELLKIILSGKHSGQLIDFKKNRKRILAIISYLLRHSDPDPESENVENGSDPFTHAINSVRGRAFESLALFVYLDGKNNFTKEDIAKISEDVKKIYEQILEIENTRAVMFLFGRYLPTFYYRDKEWMKKMIPKIFSSALAKKDLFLAAVEGYLTADLYEELFDDLSNIYKRLIEMPSNEYTKRHYSKELDEGLAIHLALAYVHYGNFDFNSPIFKLFWDTAGQKRHGEFVSYIGRHFISRDDPAEFMLVNKINADVIRGKLSNLWDWILANPIDGENEIFAYFGFWVGEKQRLFTDLKWLVLHFKQSLEKSNGDIEWEHGVINRLPDFANAAPEDTLIILELYLMQQVVAGPGYFAYSLYGDSITTALKTLYKNSQTKDGVVNLINELLVKGSNRFWELKKVIE
;
A
#
# COMPACT_ATOMS: atom_id res chain seq x y z
N MET A 1 -55.27 -12.14 10.95
CA MET A 1 -54.37 -12.65 9.89
C MET A 1 -53.47 -11.54 9.34
N ASN A 2 -52.37 -11.32 10.06
CA ASN A 2 -51.28 -10.37 9.79
C ASN A 2 -50.55 -10.74 8.46
N SER A 3 -49.96 -9.79 7.73
CA SER A 3 -49.35 -10.01 6.40
C SER A 3 -48.21 -11.03 6.45
N GLU A 4 -47.28 -10.91 7.39
CA GLU A 4 -46.12 -11.82 7.52
C GLU A 4 -46.52 -13.28 7.79
N LEU A 5 -47.56 -13.51 8.61
CA LEU A 5 -48.02 -14.86 8.91
C LEU A 5 -48.84 -15.45 7.75
N LYS A 6 -49.59 -14.61 7.02
CA LYS A 6 -50.23 -14.99 5.74
C LYS A 6 -49.19 -15.37 4.70
N ASP A 7 -48.10 -14.61 4.58
CA ASP A 7 -47.02 -14.89 3.63
C ASP A 7 -46.27 -16.16 4.05
N ALA A 8 -45.98 -16.34 5.35
CA ALA A 8 -45.37 -17.55 5.89
C ALA A 8 -46.19 -18.83 5.66
N ILE A 9 -47.54 -18.73 5.73
CA ILE A 9 -48.47 -19.83 5.49
C ILE A 9 -48.72 -20.04 3.98
N SER A 10 -48.69 -18.97 3.17
CA SER A 10 -48.95 -19.02 1.73
C SER A 10 -47.70 -19.27 0.86
N ASP A 11 -46.51 -19.23 1.46
CA ASP A 11 -45.23 -19.51 0.80
C ASP A 11 -45.27 -20.88 0.09
N ARG A 12 -45.29 -20.83 -1.24
CA ARG A 12 -45.37 -22.00 -2.13
C ARG A 12 -43.99 -22.60 -2.42
N GLY A 13 -42.93 -22.11 -1.78
CA GLY A 13 -41.56 -22.52 -1.99
C GLY A 13 -41.33 -24.03 -1.86
N ASP A 14 -40.62 -24.60 -2.83
CA ASP A 14 -40.28 -26.03 -2.86
C ASP A 14 -38.98 -26.37 -2.10
N PHE A 15 -38.32 -25.41 -1.46
CA PHE A 15 -37.02 -25.64 -0.82
C PHE A 15 -36.83 -24.76 0.41
N ILE A 16 -36.36 -25.36 1.52
CA ILE A 16 -35.93 -24.62 2.71
C ILE A 16 -34.41 -24.48 2.63
N PRO A 17 -33.86 -23.25 2.57
CA PRO A 17 -32.41 -23.04 2.55
C PRO A 17 -31.73 -23.73 3.73
N LYS A 18 -30.59 -24.39 3.49
CA LYS A 18 -29.83 -25.11 4.53
C LYS A 18 -29.48 -24.23 5.72
N GLU A 19 -29.11 -22.97 5.46
CA GLU A 19 -28.81 -21.97 6.48
C GLU A 19 -30.02 -21.70 7.39
N LYS A 20 -31.22 -21.59 6.81
CA LYS A 20 -32.48 -21.41 7.54
C LYS A 20 -32.77 -22.60 8.45
N ILE A 21 -32.48 -23.83 8.00
CA ILE A 21 -32.61 -25.05 8.80
C ILE A 21 -31.61 -25.04 9.96
N GLU A 22 -30.32 -24.84 9.67
CA GLU A 22 -29.25 -24.85 10.67
C GLU A 22 -29.47 -23.80 11.77
N TRP A 23 -29.94 -22.62 11.37
CA TRP A 23 -30.31 -21.56 12.28
C TRP A 23 -31.53 -21.95 13.13
N LEU A 24 -32.61 -22.44 12.50
CA LEU A 24 -33.84 -22.85 13.21
C LEU A 24 -33.58 -23.95 14.23
N VAL A 25 -32.83 -24.99 13.86
CA VAL A 25 -32.56 -26.11 14.77
C VAL A 25 -31.69 -25.69 15.95
N SER A 26 -30.75 -24.76 15.74
CA SER A 26 -29.99 -24.13 16.81
C SER A 26 -30.90 -23.35 17.76
N TYR A 27 -31.81 -22.55 17.20
CA TYR A 27 -32.80 -21.79 17.97
C TYR A 27 -33.70 -22.70 18.81
N LEU A 28 -34.26 -23.75 18.21
CA LEU A 28 -35.16 -24.67 18.93
C LEU A 28 -34.46 -25.41 20.07
N ASP A 29 -33.22 -25.86 19.87
CA ASP A 29 -32.44 -26.48 20.94
C ASP A 29 -32.20 -25.53 22.11
N LYS A 30 -31.85 -24.29 21.81
CA LYS A 30 -31.56 -23.28 22.84
C LYS A 30 -32.83 -22.83 23.55
N LEU A 31 -33.92 -22.60 22.82
CA LEU A 31 -35.24 -22.32 23.39
C LEU A 31 -35.68 -23.46 24.32
N ASN A 32 -35.39 -24.70 23.93
CA ASN A 32 -35.71 -25.87 24.73
C ASN A 32 -34.88 -25.97 26.03
N ARG A 33 -33.68 -25.38 26.10
CA ARG A 33 -32.92 -25.30 27.36
C ARG A 33 -33.60 -24.39 28.38
N VAL A 34 -34.19 -23.28 27.92
CA VAL A 34 -34.85 -22.29 28.78
C VAL A 34 -36.28 -22.73 29.14
N SER A 35 -37.05 -23.18 28.15
CA SER A 35 -38.49 -23.48 28.31
C SER A 35 -38.81 -24.95 28.56
N ILE A 36 -37.84 -25.86 28.36
CA ILE A 36 -37.94 -27.31 28.60
C ILE A 36 -39.24 -27.89 28.00
N PHE A 37 -39.49 -27.63 26.72
CA PHE A 37 -40.73 -28.06 26.04
C PHE A 37 -40.60 -29.42 25.34
N CYS A 38 -39.38 -29.89 25.07
CA CYS A 38 -39.03 -31.16 24.42
C CYS A 38 -37.93 -31.86 25.24
N PRO A 39 -38.26 -32.49 26.39
CA PRO A 39 -37.28 -32.94 27.38
C PRO A 39 -36.55 -34.25 27.03
N ALA A 40 -37.09 -35.05 26.11
CA ALA A 40 -36.57 -36.39 25.81
C ALA A 40 -35.37 -36.40 24.84
N ILE A 41 -35.42 -35.55 23.81
CA ILE A 41 -34.43 -35.47 22.72
C ILE A 41 -34.30 -34.01 22.30
N ALA A 42 -33.10 -33.56 21.94
CA ALA A 42 -32.89 -32.21 21.41
C ALA A 42 -33.74 -31.97 20.14
N PRO A 43 -34.53 -30.88 20.06
CA PRO A 43 -35.33 -30.55 18.88
C PRO A 43 -34.58 -30.63 17.55
N SER A 44 -33.29 -30.26 17.52
CA SER A 44 -32.46 -30.33 16.32
C SER A 44 -32.27 -31.73 15.79
N ILE A 45 -32.12 -32.72 16.67
CA ILE A 45 -31.98 -34.14 16.30
C ILE A 45 -33.28 -34.61 15.66
N LEU A 46 -34.42 -34.28 16.27
CA LEU A 46 -35.74 -34.63 15.75
C LEU A 46 -36.00 -33.96 14.40
N TYR A 47 -35.68 -32.67 14.29
CA TYR A 47 -35.91 -31.89 13.08
C TYR A 47 -35.01 -32.36 11.92
N ARG A 48 -33.70 -32.46 12.15
CA ARG A 48 -32.76 -32.98 11.14
C ARG A 48 -33.09 -34.43 10.76
N GLY A 49 -33.52 -35.24 11.72
CA GLY A 49 -34.00 -36.60 11.46
C GLY A 49 -35.23 -36.62 10.53
N ALA A 50 -36.19 -35.72 10.74
CA ALA A 50 -37.34 -35.57 9.86
C ALA A 50 -36.93 -35.15 8.45
N ILE A 51 -36.06 -34.14 8.32
CA ILE A 51 -35.54 -33.69 7.01
C ILE A 51 -34.74 -34.78 6.31
N PHE A 52 -33.90 -35.51 7.05
CA PHE A 52 -33.11 -36.62 6.51
C PHE A 52 -34.01 -37.70 5.87
N LEU A 53 -35.13 -38.05 6.50
CA LEU A 53 -36.09 -39.03 5.99
C LEU A 53 -36.80 -38.58 4.70
N LEU A 54 -36.87 -37.28 4.45
CA LEU A 54 -37.50 -36.71 3.25
C LEU A 54 -36.59 -36.71 2.01
N ASN A 55 -35.29 -37.01 2.17
CA ASN A 55 -34.37 -37.14 1.04
C ASN A 55 -34.77 -38.27 0.09
N ASP A 56 -34.63 -38.06 -1.23
CA ASP A 56 -35.09 -38.99 -2.27
C ASP A 56 -34.53 -40.42 -2.10
N ASN A 57 -33.27 -40.54 -1.68
CA ASN A 57 -32.60 -41.83 -1.42
C ASN A 57 -33.20 -42.61 -0.24
N ASN A 58 -33.74 -41.91 0.76
CA ASN A 58 -34.34 -42.53 1.94
C ASN A 58 -35.82 -42.83 1.71
N ARG A 59 -36.54 -41.91 1.05
CA ARG A 59 -37.94 -42.08 0.65
C ARG A 59 -38.17 -43.33 -0.22
N SER A 60 -37.26 -43.59 -1.16
CA SER A 60 -37.36 -44.74 -2.06
C SER A 60 -37.13 -46.10 -1.36
N LYS A 61 -36.51 -46.11 -0.18
CA LYS A 61 -36.14 -47.32 0.57
C LYS A 61 -36.95 -47.54 1.85
N ASN A 62 -37.65 -46.52 2.34
CA ASN A 62 -38.44 -46.57 3.55
C ASN A 62 -39.91 -46.21 3.24
N PRO A 63 -40.83 -47.18 3.13
CA PRO A 63 -42.24 -46.88 2.86
C PRO A 63 -42.93 -46.12 4.00
N ASP A 64 -42.33 -46.09 5.19
CA ASP A 64 -42.86 -45.47 6.41
C ASP A 64 -42.27 -44.08 6.70
N TYR A 65 -41.50 -43.52 5.76
CA TYR A 65 -40.76 -42.27 5.94
C TYR A 65 -41.62 -41.07 6.39
N LEU A 66 -42.87 -40.95 5.91
CA LEU A 66 -43.79 -39.88 6.32
C LEU A 66 -44.22 -40.01 7.77
N SER A 67 -44.53 -41.22 8.21
CA SER A 67 -44.98 -41.49 9.59
C SER A 67 -43.85 -41.20 10.57
N GLN A 68 -42.64 -41.64 10.24
CA GLN A 68 -41.43 -41.43 11.05
C GLN A 68 -41.01 -39.96 11.09
N ALA A 69 -41.04 -39.25 9.96
CA ALA A 69 -40.76 -37.82 9.93
C ALA A 69 -41.83 -37.02 10.71
N ALA A 70 -43.11 -37.37 10.56
CA ALA A 70 -44.20 -36.76 11.30
C ALA A 70 -44.08 -36.98 12.80
N HIS A 71 -43.64 -38.17 13.22
CA HIS A 71 -43.39 -38.48 14.62
C HIS A 71 -42.33 -37.54 15.20
N SER A 72 -41.18 -37.40 14.54
CA SER A 72 -40.13 -36.49 14.99
C SER A 72 -40.59 -35.03 15.09
N LEU A 73 -41.31 -34.52 14.08
CA LEU A 73 -41.83 -33.14 14.09
C LEU A 73 -42.92 -32.93 15.14
N ARG A 74 -43.76 -33.95 15.39
CA ARG A 74 -44.75 -33.93 16.46
C ARG A 74 -44.08 -33.80 17.82
N GLU A 75 -43.01 -34.55 18.08
CA GLU A 75 -42.33 -34.54 19.37
C GLU A 75 -41.73 -33.16 19.71
N ILE A 76 -41.29 -32.39 18.71
CA ILE A 76 -40.86 -30.99 18.92
C ILE A 76 -42.02 -30.13 19.45
N LEU A 77 -43.25 -30.42 19.05
CA LEU A 77 -44.45 -29.70 19.44
C LEU A 77 -45.16 -30.35 20.66
N TYR A 78 -44.63 -31.47 21.18
CA TYR A 78 -45.23 -32.26 22.23
C TYR A 78 -44.65 -31.91 23.60
N GLN A 79 -45.51 -31.57 24.56
CA GLN A 79 -45.10 -31.14 25.89
C GLN A 79 -45.20 -32.30 26.89
N TYR A 80 -44.10 -32.61 27.58
CA TYR A 80 -44.08 -33.56 28.70
C TYR A 80 -44.32 -32.80 30.02
N LYS A 81 -45.55 -32.82 30.52
CA LYS A 81 -45.84 -32.62 31.94
C LYS A 81 -46.79 -33.73 32.40
N ASN A 82 -46.36 -34.52 33.38
CA ASN A 82 -47.12 -35.65 33.93
C ASN A 82 -48.52 -35.23 34.44
N ASP A 83 -48.72 -33.95 34.76
CA ASP A 83 -49.98 -33.39 35.23
C ASP A 83 -51.05 -33.21 34.13
N ILE A 84 -50.66 -33.22 32.85
CA ILE A 84 -51.57 -32.95 31.71
C ILE A 84 -52.26 -34.24 31.23
N ILE A 85 -51.67 -35.41 31.48
CA ILE A 85 -52.16 -36.71 30.99
C ILE A 85 -53.55 -37.05 31.57
N ASN A 86 -53.85 -36.54 32.77
CA ASN A 86 -55.11 -36.78 33.48
C ASN A 86 -56.24 -35.79 33.10
N LEU A 87 -55.99 -34.83 32.21
CA LEU A 87 -56.99 -33.83 31.80
C LEU A 87 -57.90 -34.33 30.65
N PRO A 88 -59.17 -33.88 30.58
CA PRO A 88 -60.02 -34.06 29.41
C PRO A 88 -59.36 -33.57 28.12
N LYS A 89 -59.70 -34.18 26.98
CA LYS A 89 -59.06 -33.92 25.68
C LYS A 89 -59.08 -32.43 25.27
N GLU A 90 -60.21 -31.77 25.47
CA GLU A 90 -60.38 -30.34 25.17
C GLU A 90 -59.52 -29.46 26.08
N SER A 91 -59.44 -29.81 27.37
CA SER A 91 -58.57 -29.14 28.34
C SER A 91 -57.08 -29.32 28.02
N ARG A 92 -56.69 -30.45 27.42
CA ARG A 92 -55.30 -30.69 26.95
C ARG A 92 -54.92 -29.83 25.74
N GLU A 93 -55.85 -29.59 24.82
CA GLU A 93 -55.63 -28.72 23.66
C GLU A 93 -55.49 -27.25 24.08
N MET A 94 -56.37 -26.79 24.98
CA MET A 94 -56.32 -25.45 25.54
C MET A 94 -55.01 -25.19 26.31
N HIS A 95 -54.61 -26.12 27.19
CA HIS A 95 -53.34 -26.00 27.94
C HIS A 95 -52.11 -25.94 27.02
N ARG A 96 -52.09 -26.73 25.93
CA ARG A 96 -50.98 -26.67 24.96
C ARG A 96 -50.91 -25.32 24.29
N LYS A 97 -52.07 -24.78 23.87
CA LYS A 97 -52.16 -23.46 23.24
C LYS A 97 -51.71 -22.36 24.21
N ASP A 98 -52.14 -22.38 25.46
CA ASP A 98 -51.74 -21.40 26.47
C ASP A 98 -50.24 -21.45 26.79
N PHE A 99 -49.65 -22.66 26.82
CA PHE A 99 -48.21 -22.80 26.99
C PHE A 99 -47.44 -22.29 25.76
N LEU A 100 -47.91 -22.58 24.54
CA LEU A 100 -47.32 -22.01 23.32
C LEU A 100 -47.41 -20.48 23.33
N LYS A 101 -48.54 -19.91 23.73
CA LYS A 101 -48.69 -18.46 23.92
C LYS A 101 -47.67 -17.91 24.90
N LYS A 102 -47.46 -18.59 26.03
CA LYS A 102 -46.46 -18.20 27.02
C LYS A 102 -45.05 -18.18 26.44
N ILE A 103 -44.63 -19.26 25.77
CA ILE A 103 -43.33 -19.34 25.11
C ILE A 103 -43.17 -18.22 24.07
N ILE A 104 -44.21 -17.97 23.27
CA ILE A 104 -44.19 -16.93 22.25
C ILE A 104 -44.09 -15.55 22.89
N ALA A 105 -44.91 -15.25 23.90
CA ALA A 105 -44.93 -13.96 24.58
C ALA A 105 -43.61 -13.64 25.31
N GLU A 106 -42.94 -14.65 25.86
CA GLU A 106 -41.65 -14.49 26.55
C GLU A 106 -40.48 -14.21 25.59
N ASN A 107 -40.62 -14.57 24.30
CA ASN A 107 -39.53 -14.50 23.31
C ASN A 107 -39.80 -13.52 22.15
N LYS A 108 -41.01 -12.94 22.05
CA LYS A 108 -41.37 -11.92 21.06
C LYS A 108 -41.78 -10.62 21.73
N ILE A 109 -41.00 -9.57 21.55
CA ILE A 109 -41.15 -8.31 22.29
C ILE A 109 -42.22 -7.38 21.71
N ASP A 110 -42.57 -7.53 20.44
CA ASP A 110 -43.46 -6.59 19.72
C ASP A 110 -44.69 -7.24 19.06
N SER A 111 -45.10 -8.44 19.49
CA SER A 111 -46.31 -9.08 18.96
C SER A 111 -47.55 -8.74 19.79
N ASN A 112 -48.62 -8.33 19.11
CA ASN A 112 -49.93 -8.17 19.74
C ASN A 112 -50.55 -9.54 20.10
N GLU A 113 -51.51 -9.52 21.05
CA GLU A 113 -52.13 -10.74 21.58
C GLU A 113 -52.82 -11.59 20.48
N GLU A 114 -53.34 -10.94 19.43
CA GLU A 114 -53.95 -11.60 18.28
C GLU A 114 -52.93 -12.44 17.48
N GLN A 115 -51.75 -11.88 17.20
CA GLN A 115 -50.69 -12.59 16.48
C GLN A 115 -50.13 -13.77 17.29
N ILE A 116 -50.02 -13.61 18.62
CA ILE A 116 -49.60 -14.67 19.53
C ILE A 116 -50.62 -15.82 19.52
N ASP A 117 -51.92 -15.50 19.56
CA ASP A 117 -53.00 -16.51 19.47
C ASP A 117 -53.00 -17.23 18.12
N GLU A 118 -52.77 -16.51 17.03
CA GLU A 118 -52.75 -17.05 15.67
C GLU A 118 -51.60 -18.05 15.51
N ILE A 119 -50.37 -17.69 15.90
CA ILE A 119 -49.20 -18.57 15.83
C ILE A 119 -49.37 -19.80 16.72
N ALA A 120 -49.85 -19.62 17.95
CA ALA A 120 -50.13 -20.74 18.85
C ALA A 120 -51.18 -21.69 18.28
N THR A 121 -52.19 -21.17 17.58
CA THR A 121 -53.21 -21.96 16.88
C THR A 121 -52.60 -22.77 15.74
N THR A 122 -51.79 -22.14 14.89
CA THR A 122 -51.10 -22.80 13.77
C THR A 122 -50.19 -23.94 14.24
N LEU A 123 -49.37 -23.71 15.27
CA LEU A 123 -48.50 -24.75 15.84
C LEU A 123 -49.30 -25.90 16.44
N ASN A 124 -50.44 -25.62 17.08
CA ASN A 124 -51.31 -26.65 17.62
C ASN A 124 -52.02 -27.48 16.51
N ASP A 125 -52.42 -26.84 15.41
CA ASP A 125 -52.98 -27.53 14.24
C ASP A 125 -51.92 -28.42 13.58
N LEU A 126 -50.69 -27.93 13.42
CA LEU A 126 -49.56 -28.73 12.92
C LEU A 126 -49.27 -29.94 13.81
N TYR A 127 -49.27 -29.78 15.14
CA TYR A 127 -49.13 -30.90 16.06
C TYR A 127 -50.22 -31.96 15.83
N PHE A 128 -51.49 -31.55 15.69
CA PHE A 128 -52.60 -32.46 15.44
C PHE A 128 -52.42 -33.22 14.11
N ILE A 129 -52.06 -32.51 13.06
CA ILE A 129 -51.82 -33.04 11.71
C ILE A 129 -50.68 -34.07 11.75
N PHE A 130 -49.51 -33.72 12.31
CA PHE A 130 -48.39 -34.64 12.45
C PHE A 130 -48.74 -35.86 13.32
N THR A 131 -49.59 -35.70 14.33
CA THR A 131 -50.09 -36.83 15.13
C THR A 131 -50.91 -37.81 14.30
N GLN A 132 -51.77 -37.34 13.40
CA GLN A 132 -52.56 -38.22 12.53
C GLN A 132 -51.67 -38.98 11.54
N ILE A 133 -50.68 -38.29 10.96
CA ILE A 133 -49.73 -38.87 10.00
C ILE A 133 -48.85 -39.93 10.66
N ALA A 134 -48.27 -39.62 11.84
CA ALA A 134 -47.43 -40.53 12.61
C ALA A 134 -48.15 -41.82 13.07
N HIS A 135 -49.49 -41.79 13.10
CA HIS A 135 -50.31 -42.96 13.46
C HIS A 135 -51.06 -43.55 12.25
N HIS A 136 -50.61 -43.28 11.01
CA HIS A 136 -51.20 -43.80 9.78
C HIS A 136 -52.71 -43.59 9.63
N PHE A 137 -53.25 -42.48 10.16
CA PHE A 137 -54.68 -42.18 10.09
C PHE A 137 -55.60 -43.28 10.67
N ARG A 138 -55.10 -44.08 11.63
CA ARG A 138 -55.80 -45.24 12.23
C ARG A 138 -57.20 -44.92 12.78
N ASP A 139 -57.45 -43.69 13.17
CA ASP A 139 -58.71 -43.23 13.74
C ASP A 139 -59.55 -42.49 12.70
N SER A 140 -60.45 -43.21 12.02
CA SER A 140 -61.32 -42.66 10.96
C SER A 140 -62.26 -41.56 11.45
N SER A 141 -62.57 -41.51 12.75
CA SER A 141 -63.40 -40.44 13.34
C SER A 141 -62.73 -39.06 13.26
N LYS A 142 -61.41 -39.01 13.04
CA LYS A 142 -60.61 -37.77 12.97
C LYS A 142 -60.31 -37.29 11.55
N HIS A 143 -60.73 -38.01 10.51
CA HIS A 143 -60.42 -37.67 9.11
C HIS A 143 -61.00 -36.31 8.71
N SER A 144 -62.23 -36.00 9.12
CA SER A 144 -62.88 -34.70 8.84
C SER A 144 -62.13 -33.54 9.53
N ASP A 145 -61.73 -33.71 10.79
CA ASP A 145 -60.95 -32.70 11.52
C ASP A 145 -59.55 -32.50 10.92
N PHE A 146 -58.92 -33.56 10.44
CA PHE A 146 -57.64 -33.49 9.73
C PHE A 146 -57.75 -32.67 8.44
N ILE A 147 -58.75 -32.97 7.60
CA ILE A 147 -59.03 -32.23 6.36
C ILE A 147 -59.34 -30.77 6.65
N LYS A 148 -60.09 -30.48 7.72
CA LYS A 148 -60.39 -29.11 8.13
C LYS A 148 -59.12 -28.35 8.52
N LYS A 149 -58.30 -28.92 9.42
CA LYS A 149 -57.08 -28.26 9.93
C LYS A 149 -55.99 -28.11 8.86
N ILE A 150 -55.82 -29.07 7.95
CA ILE A 150 -54.85 -28.94 6.84
C ILE A 150 -55.24 -27.86 5.84
N ASN A 151 -56.54 -27.73 5.52
CA ASN A 151 -57.06 -26.67 4.65
C ASN A 151 -56.99 -25.29 5.30
N ASN A 152 -57.13 -25.19 6.63
CA ASN A 152 -56.90 -23.94 7.37
C ASN A 152 -55.45 -23.43 7.19
N LEU A 153 -54.49 -24.33 6.98
CA LEU A 153 -53.10 -24.01 6.67
C LEU A 153 -52.85 -23.79 5.18
N GLN A 154 -53.90 -23.62 4.37
CA GLN A 154 -53.82 -23.42 2.91
C GLN A 154 -53.15 -24.57 2.15
N VAL A 155 -53.11 -25.78 2.74
CA VAL A 155 -52.66 -27.00 2.07
C VAL A 155 -53.89 -27.77 1.61
N GLU A 156 -54.27 -27.59 0.35
CA GLU A 156 -55.47 -28.19 -0.23
C GLU A 156 -55.46 -29.73 -0.14
N LEU A 157 -56.44 -30.28 0.57
CA LEU A 157 -56.70 -31.72 0.64
C LEU A 157 -58.20 -31.99 0.76
N TYR A 158 -58.72 -32.88 -0.09
CA TYR A 158 -60.15 -33.23 -0.11
C TYR A 158 -60.42 -34.64 0.43
N ASP A 159 -59.40 -35.50 0.47
CA ASP A 159 -59.46 -36.88 0.95
C ASP A 159 -58.12 -37.28 1.57
N VAL A 160 -58.16 -37.89 2.75
CA VAL A 160 -56.99 -38.40 3.47
C VAL A 160 -56.22 -39.43 2.62
N SER A 161 -56.90 -40.21 1.78
CA SER A 161 -56.25 -41.19 0.89
C SER A 161 -55.31 -40.55 -0.15
N LYS A 162 -55.47 -39.25 -0.42
CA LYS A 162 -54.66 -38.47 -1.36
C LYS A 162 -53.48 -37.77 -0.68
N PHE A 163 -53.34 -37.88 0.64
CA PHE A 163 -52.20 -37.32 1.35
C PHE A 163 -50.90 -37.99 0.92
N GLY A 164 -49.84 -37.21 0.75
CA GLY A 164 -48.57 -37.70 0.22
C GLY A 164 -47.43 -36.71 0.39
N TYR A 165 -46.28 -37.00 -0.21
CA TYR A 165 -45.04 -36.23 -0.05
C TYR A 165 -45.21 -34.72 -0.23
N THR A 166 -45.86 -34.28 -1.31
CA THR A 166 -46.02 -32.86 -1.63
C THR A 166 -46.80 -32.10 -0.54
N HIS A 167 -47.84 -32.73 0.02
CA HIS A 167 -48.59 -32.15 1.14
C HIS A 167 -47.74 -32.11 2.42
N PHE A 168 -47.02 -33.19 2.71
CA PHE A 168 -46.15 -33.25 3.89
C PHE A 168 -45.03 -32.21 3.83
N LYS A 169 -44.38 -32.06 2.68
CA LYS A 169 -43.32 -31.09 2.45
C LYS A 169 -43.80 -29.66 2.72
N LYS A 170 -45.00 -29.29 2.24
CA LYS A 170 -45.61 -27.99 2.54
C LYS A 170 -45.82 -27.78 4.05
N LEU A 171 -46.27 -28.81 4.77
CA LEU A 171 -46.42 -28.73 6.23
C LEU A 171 -45.08 -28.51 6.95
N VAL A 172 -43.99 -29.08 6.46
CA VAL A 172 -42.64 -28.84 6.98
C VAL A 172 -42.19 -27.39 6.71
N VAL A 173 -42.44 -26.87 5.50
CA VAL A 173 -42.17 -25.46 5.16
C VAL A 173 -42.95 -24.51 6.06
N ILE A 174 -44.26 -24.76 6.25
CA ILE A 174 -45.11 -23.95 7.14
C ILE A 174 -44.59 -24.01 8.58
N LEU A 175 -44.27 -25.20 9.10
CA LEU A 175 -43.68 -25.34 10.44
C LEU A 175 -42.38 -24.52 10.57
N THR A 176 -41.51 -24.60 9.56
CA THR A 176 -40.24 -23.83 9.52
C THR A 176 -40.52 -22.33 9.57
N ASN A 177 -41.39 -21.86 8.67
CA ASN A 177 -41.67 -20.44 8.49
C ASN A 177 -42.36 -19.86 9.73
N VAL A 178 -43.28 -20.58 10.35
CA VAL A 178 -43.96 -20.16 11.59
C VAL A 178 -42.95 -20.01 12.74
N TRP A 179 -42.01 -20.94 12.89
CA TRP A 179 -40.93 -20.77 13.88
C TRP A 179 -39.98 -19.63 13.53
N CYS A 180 -39.71 -19.38 12.24
CA CYS A 180 -38.90 -18.23 11.80
C CYS A 180 -39.59 -16.87 11.98
N VAL A 181 -40.92 -16.81 11.95
CA VAL A 181 -41.67 -15.59 12.28
C VAL A 181 -41.54 -15.25 13.76
N LEU A 182 -41.20 -16.21 14.63
CA LEU A 182 -41.01 -15.98 16.06
C LEU A 182 -39.66 -15.37 16.43
N LEU A 183 -38.79 -15.11 15.46
CA LEU A 183 -37.45 -14.61 15.71
C LEU A 183 -37.50 -13.10 15.91
N PRO A 184 -36.85 -12.57 16.96
CA PRO A 184 -36.80 -11.13 17.15
C PRO A 184 -36.02 -10.48 16.01
N GLN A 185 -36.53 -9.34 15.52
CA GLN A 185 -35.76 -8.46 14.63
C GLN A 185 -34.45 -8.04 15.32
N GLN A 186 -33.39 -7.77 14.55
CA GLN A 186 -32.09 -7.43 15.12
C GLN A 186 -32.13 -6.20 16.01
N ILE A 187 -32.94 -5.21 15.65
CA ILE A 187 -33.21 -4.04 16.49
C ILE A 187 -33.81 -4.44 17.85
N SER A 188 -34.78 -5.36 17.86
CA SER A 188 -35.36 -5.88 19.10
C SER A 188 -34.31 -6.63 19.93
N ILE A 189 -33.40 -7.39 19.30
CA ILE A 189 -32.28 -8.05 20.00
C ILE A 189 -31.38 -7.02 20.69
N HIS A 190 -31.01 -5.94 19.99
CA HIS A 190 -30.24 -4.84 20.59
C HIS A 190 -30.97 -4.20 21.77
N ASN A 191 -32.28 -3.95 21.64
CA ASN A 191 -33.08 -3.40 22.74
C ASN A 191 -33.13 -4.34 23.95
N ILE A 192 -33.14 -5.66 23.74
CA ILE A 192 -33.03 -6.64 24.84
C ILE A 192 -31.67 -6.51 25.51
N ILE A 193 -30.60 -6.49 24.72
CA ILE A 193 -29.23 -6.37 25.24
C ILE A 193 -29.09 -5.09 26.05
N ASP A 194 -29.56 -3.96 25.54
CA ASP A 194 -29.51 -2.67 26.24
C ASP A 194 -30.27 -2.74 27.58
N ARG A 195 -31.46 -3.37 27.62
CA ARG A 195 -32.21 -3.57 28.88
C ARG A 195 -31.47 -4.50 29.86
N ILE A 196 -30.82 -5.55 29.37
CA ILE A 196 -30.04 -6.47 30.20
C ILE A 196 -28.84 -5.75 30.82
N LEU A 197 -28.12 -4.95 30.03
CA LEU A 197 -26.90 -4.26 30.47
C LEU A 197 -27.17 -3.18 31.54
N VAL A 198 -28.40 -2.68 31.63
CA VAL A 198 -28.82 -1.76 32.70
C VAL A 198 -29.01 -2.49 34.04
N CYS A 199 -29.35 -3.78 34.03
CA CYS A 199 -29.52 -4.57 35.25
C CYS A 199 -28.19 -4.83 35.97
N ASP A 200 -28.26 -5.12 37.27
CA ASP A 200 -27.13 -5.65 38.02
C ASP A 200 -26.86 -7.11 37.60
N PRO A 201 -25.63 -7.45 37.13
CA PRO A 201 -25.28 -8.78 36.64
C PRO A 201 -25.60 -9.92 37.62
N LEU A 202 -25.59 -9.65 38.93
CA LEU A 202 -25.90 -10.66 39.96
C LEU A 202 -27.32 -11.23 39.86
N PHE A 203 -28.25 -10.50 39.25
CA PHE A 203 -29.64 -10.92 39.08
C PHE A 203 -29.98 -11.34 37.64
N VAL A 204 -28.97 -11.40 36.76
CA VAL A 204 -29.16 -11.74 35.34
C VAL A 204 -28.92 -13.24 35.13
N ASP A 205 -29.88 -13.88 34.48
CA ASP A 205 -29.82 -15.29 34.09
C ASP A 205 -28.84 -15.52 32.94
N ALA A 206 -27.77 -16.29 33.20
CA ALA A 206 -26.73 -16.60 32.23
C ALA A 206 -27.25 -17.38 31.02
N ASP A 207 -28.20 -18.30 31.20
CA ASP A 207 -28.76 -19.08 30.09
C ASP A 207 -29.56 -18.17 29.16
N ARG A 208 -30.24 -17.18 29.72
CA ARG A 208 -30.98 -16.16 28.94
C ARG A 208 -30.05 -15.26 28.14
N VAL A 209 -28.94 -14.81 28.73
CA VAL A 209 -27.93 -14.01 27.99
C VAL A 209 -27.31 -14.86 26.89
N PHE A 210 -26.90 -16.09 27.19
CA PHE A 210 -26.31 -17.00 26.20
C PHE A 210 -27.26 -17.22 25.02
N LEU A 211 -28.56 -17.40 25.27
CA LEU A 211 -29.58 -17.49 24.23
C LEU A 211 -29.55 -16.26 23.31
N ILE A 212 -29.58 -15.06 23.89
CA ILE A 212 -29.62 -13.80 23.13
C ILE A 212 -28.37 -13.59 22.29
N LEU A 213 -27.19 -13.79 22.87
CA LEU A 213 -25.93 -13.59 22.17
C LEU A 213 -25.70 -14.61 21.05
N SER A 214 -26.45 -15.71 21.07
CA SER A 214 -26.34 -16.78 20.10
C SER A 214 -27.28 -16.66 18.89
N PHE A 215 -28.09 -15.58 18.81
CA PHE A 215 -28.97 -15.32 17.66
C PHE A 215 -28.18 -15.04 16.38
N ASN A 216 -27.10 -14.24 16.48
CA ASN A 216 -26.16 -13.97 15.39
C ASN A 216 -24.89 -13.29 15.94
N SER A 217 -23.88 -13.14 15.08
CA SER A 217 -22.59 -12.51 15.42
C SER A 217 -22.70 -11.04 15.80
N ASP A 218 -23.65 -10.30 15.23
CA ASP A 218 -23.88 -8.89 15.55
C ASP A 218 -24.37 -8.73 17.00
N ALA A 219 -25.34 -9.54 17.43
CA ALA A 219 -25.82 -9.54 18.82
C ALA A 219 -24.68 -9.82 19.82
N TYR A 220 -23.83 -10.81 19.49
CA TYR A 220 -22.64 -11.14 20.27
C TYR A 220 -21.68 -9.95 20.40
N ARG A 221 -21.33 -9.32 19.26
CA ARG A 221 -20.42 -8.17 19.22
C ARG A 221 -21.02 -6.93 19.89
N TYR A 222 -22.31 -6.66 19.69
CA TYR A 222 -23.02 -5.53 20.29
C TYR A 222 -22.97 -5.61 21.81
N PHE A 223 -23.26 -6.78 22.39
CA PHE A 223 -23.19 -6.98 23.83
C PHE A 223 -21.80 -6.70 24.40
N PHE A 224 -20.75 -7.33 23.86
CA PHE A 224 -19.38 -7.12 24.35
C PHE A 224 -18.87 -5.70 24.11
N THR A 225 -19.44 -4.96 23.15
CA THR A 225 -19.08 -3.54 22.94
C THR A 225 -19.78 -2.62 23.95
N LYS A 226 -20.99 -2.96 24.39
CA LYS A 226 -21.79 -2.16 25.32
C LYS A 226 -21.61 -2.54 26.80
N ALA A 227 -21.17 -3.76 27.08
CA ALA A 227 -20.89 -4.20 28.45
C ALA A 227 -19.79 -3.34 29.10
N ASP A 228 -20.03 -2.99 30.36
CA ASP A 228 -19.14 -2.20 31.23
C ASP A 228 -18.45 -3.09 32.29
N GLU A 229 -17.64 -2.48 33.16
CA GLU A 229 -16.81 -3.18 34.15
C GLU A 229 -17.57 -4.00 35.18
N ARG A 230 -18.86 -3.71 35.41
CA ARG A 230 -19.69 -4.48 36.36
C ARG A 230 -19.83 -5.93 35.91
N TRP A 231 -19.71 -6.18 34.61
CA TRP A 231 -19.92 -7.49 34.00
C TRP A 231 -18.68 -8.39 34.03
N LEU A 232 -17.49 -7.90 34.38
CA LEU A 232 -16.23 -8.64 34.19
C LEU A 232 -16.20 -9.97 34.96
N ASP A 233 -16.51 -9.96 36.26
CA ASP A 233 -16.53 -11.18 37.08
C ASP A 233 -17.63 -12.15 36.63
N TRP A 234 -18.80 -11.63 36.29
CA TRP A 234 -19.94 -12.43 35.85
C TRP A 234 -19.64 -13.13 34.51
N LEU A 235 -19.07 -12.40 33.54
CA LEU A 235 -18.71 -12.93 32.23
C LEU A 235 -17.58 -13.96 32.32
N TRP A 236 -16.59 -13.71 33.19
CA TRP A 236 -15.50 -14.66 33.41
C TRP A 236 -16.00 -15.95 34.06
N ASN A 237 -16.69 -15.85 35.19
CA ASN A 237 -17.16 -17.00 35.96
C ASN A 237 -18.26 -17.78 35.20
N GLY A 238 -19.08 -17.08 34.41
CA GLY A 238 -20.10 -17.67 33.54
C GLY A 238 -19.55 -18.30 32.25
N GLY A 239 -18.25 -18.18 31.98
CA GLY A 239 -17.60 -18.79 30.83
C GLY A 239 -17.82 -18.08 29.49
N PHE A 240 -18.34 -16.85 29.49
CA PHE A 240 -18.56 -16.05 28.28
C PHE A 240 -17.24 -15.62 27.60
N LEU A 241 -16.14 -15.59 28.36
CA LEU A 241 -14.81 -15.27 27.83
C LEU A 241 -14.01 -16.52 27.40
N ASN A 242 -14.61 -17.71 27.34
CA ASN A 242 -13.88 -18.95 27.02
C ASN A 242 -13.34 -19.00 25.59
N ALA A 243 -13.81 -18.15 24.67
CA ALA A 243 -13.32 -18.10 23.30
C ALA A 243 -11.83 -17.71 23.22
N ILE A 244 -11.36 -16.85 24.13
CA ILE A 244 -9.95 -16.41 24.18
C ILE A 244 -8.98 -17.57 24.53
N LYS A 245 -9.50 -18.69 25.05
CA LYS A 245 -8.73 -19.90 25.36
C LYS A 245 -8.55 -20.83 24.15
N GLN A 246 -9.29 -20.58 23.07
CA GLN A 246 -9.34 -21.47 21.91
C GLN A 246 -8.23 -21.16 20.92
N LYS A 247 -7.71 -22.22 20.28
CA LYS A 247 -6.76 -22.13 19.19
C LYS A 247 -7.40 -21.47 17.97
N SER A 248 -6.64 -20.65 17.23
CA SER A 248 -7.10 -20.12 15.93
C SER A 248 -7.32 -21.27 14.93
N ALA A 249 -8.37 -21.14 14.10
CA ALA A 249 -8.57 -22.03 12.95
C ALA A 249 -7.41 -21.95 11.96
N ASP A 250 -6.80 -20.77 11.83
CA ASP A 250 -5.62 -20.53 11.02
C ASP A 250 -4.59 -19.69 11.81
N PRO A 251 -3.50 -20.29 12.30
CA PRO A 251 -2.50 -19.58 13.10
C PRO A 251 -1.61 -18.64 12.27
N THR A 252 -1.80 -18.57 10.94
CA THR A 252 -0.98 -17.75 10.04
C THR A 252 -1.61 -16.40 9.68
N ARG A 253 -2.82 -16.11 10.18
CA ARG A 253 -3.53 -14.85 9.96
C ARG A 253 -4.37 -14.46 11.17
N TYR A 254 -4.63 -13.16 11.32
CA TYR A 254 -5.59 -12.63 12.28
C TYR A 254 -7.03 -12.92 11.82
N SER A 255 -7.92 -13.26 12.75
CA SER A 255 -9.32 -13.54 12.44
C SER A 255 -10.25 -12.34 12.66
N TYR A 256 -9.85 -11.40 13.52
CA TYR A 256 -10.61 -10.22 13.97
C TYR A 256 -12.04 -10.56 14.40
N SER A 257 -12.19 -11.71 15.06
CA SER A 257 -13.48 -12.35 15.33
C SER A 257 -13.85 -12.40 16.81
N LEU A 258 -12.97 -11.98 17.71
CA LEU A 258 -13.15 -12.11 19.17
C LEU A 258 -13.49 -10.76 19.84
N PRO A 259 -14.77 -10.35 19.92
CA PRO A 259 -15.14 -9.11 20.62
C PRO A 259 -14.85 -9.14 22.13
N GLU A 260 -14.63 -10.32 22.71
CA GLU A 260 -14.17 -10.50 24.09
C GLU A 260 -12.84 -9.82 24.35
N LEU A 261 -11.92 -9.83 23.37
CA LEU A 261 -10.63 -9.18 23.48
C LEU A 261 -10.79 -7.66 23.56
N GLY A 262 -11.64 -7.08 22.70
CA GLY A 262 -11.97 -5.66 22.76
C GLY A 262 -12.75 -5.26 24.01
N TYR A 263 -13.50 -6.17 24.64
CA TYR A 263 -14.07 -5.96 25.97
C TYR A 263 -12.98 -5.92 27.04
N LEU A 264 -12.12 -6.94 27.11
CA LEU A 264 -11.03 -7.00 28.09
C LEU A 264 -10.09 -5.80 28.00
N GLU A 265 -9.83 -5.32 26.79
CA GLU A 265 -9.03 -4.12 26.57
C GLU A 265 -9.63 -2.88 27.22
N ARG A 266 -10.93 -2.62 27.03
CA ARG A 266 -11.61 -1.50 27.72
C ARG A 266 -11.61 -1.70 29.23
N MET A 267 -11.73 -2.94 29.70
CA MET A 267 -11.78 -3.23 31.14
C MET A 267 -10.42 -3.08 31.83
N ALA A 268 -9.32 -3.12 31.08
CA ALA A 268 -7.97 -2.98 31.63
C ALA A 268 -7.78 -1.63 32.35
N GLU A 269 -8.44 -0.56 31.89
CA GLU A 269 -8.40 0.76 32.53
C GLU A 269 -9.15 0.79 33.87
N ASN A 270 -10.28 0.08 33.96
CA ASN A 270 -11.17 0.12 35.12
C ASN A 270 -10.84 -0.96 36.18
N ASN A 271 -10.33 -2.12 35.77
CA ASN A 271 -9.99 -3.24 36.66
C ASN A 271 -8.72 -4.00 36.18
N PRO A 272 -7.55 -3.36 36.23
CA PRO A 272 -6.30 -3.92 35.68
C PRO A 272 -5.87 -5.21 36.36
N GLU A 273 -6.08 -5.34 37.68
CA GLU A 273 -5.70 -6.54 38.43
C GLU A 273 -6.47 -7.77 37.94
N LYS A 274 -7.79 -7.67 37.82
CA LYS A 274 -8.60 -8.80 37.38
C LYS A 274 -8.32 -9.18 35.93
N VAL A 275 -8.11 -8.20 35.05
CA VAL A 275 -7.75 -8.46 33.65
C VAL A 275 -6.40 -9.18 33.56
N ALA A 276 -5.40 -8.76 34.34
CA ALA A 276 -4.12 -9.46 34.41
C ALA A 276 -4.27 -10.91 34.91
N ASP A 277 -5.09 -11.14 35.96
CA ASP A 277 -5.38 -12.49 36.45
C ASP A 277 -6.06 -13.36 35.39
N ILE A 278 -6.99 -12.80 34.60
CA ILE A 278 -7.62 -13.51 33.48
C ILE A 278 -6.56 -13.91 32.44
N ILE A 279 -5.71 -12.98 32.00
CA ILE A 279 -4.63 -13.24 31.05
C ILE A 279 -3.71 -14.36 31.57
N LEU A 280 -3.36 -14.34 32.86
CA LEU A 280 -2.52 -15.38 33.49
C LEU A 280 -3.10 -16.80 33.41
N THR A 281 -4.43 -16.94 33.36
CA THR A 281 -5.06 -18.26 33.21
C THR A 281 -5.09 -18.76 31.77
N VAL A 282 -4.79 -17.91 30.79
CA VAL A 282 -4.89 -18.20 29.35
C VAL A 282 -3.49 -18.45 28.78
N SER A 283 -2.99 -19.68 28.95
CA SER A 283 -1.68 -20.05 28.42
C SER A 283 -1.73 -20.26 26.90
N MET A 284 -1.07 -19.41 26.12
CA MET A 284 -0.91 -19.55 24.67
C MET A 284 0.48 -20.04 24.32
N SER A 285 0.57 -21.14 23.56
CA SER A 285 1.81 -21.76 23.08
C SER A 285 1.68 -22.12 21.60
N VAL A 286 2.75 -22.62 20.97
CA VAL A 286 2.73 -23.12 19.58
C VAL A 286 1.57 -24.10 19.31
N LYS A 287 1.17 -24.92 20.30
CA LYS A 287 0.12 -25.95 20.12
C LYS A 287 -1.28 -25.36 19.98
N ASN A 288 -1.58 -24.30 20.73
CA ASN A 288 -2.88 -23.66 20.83
C ASN A 288 -2.84 -22.18 20.41
N PHE A 289 -1.86 -21.80 19.60
CA PHE A 289 -1.61 -20.42 19.21
C PHE A 289 -2.82 -19.77 18.53
N ASN A 290 -3.12 -18.56 18.99
CA ASN A 290 -4.06 -17.65 18.36
C ASN A 290 -3.38 -16.27 18.29
N PRO A 291 -2.97 -15.79 17.10
CA PRO A 291 -2.21 -14.55 16.97
C PRO A 291 -2.99 -13.33 17.49
N GLU A 292 -4.30 -13.28 17.26
CA GLU A 292 -5.17 -12.19 17.72
C GLU A 292 -5.22 -12.09 19.25
N VAL A 293 -5.25 -13.23 19.95
CA VAL A 293 -5.25 -13.25 21.43
C VAL A 293 -3.93 -12.73 21.99
N VAL A 294 -2.80 -13.23 21.47
CA VAL A 294 -1.47 -12.85 21.96
C VAL A 294 -1.19 -11.36 21.69
N ASP A 295 -1.55 -10.89 20.51
CA ASP A 295 -1.36 -9.50 20.09
C ASP A 295 -2.19 -8.53 20.95
N ILE A 296 -3.49 -8.78 21.13
CA ILE A 296 -4.32 -7.94 21.99
C ILE A 296 -3.90 -8.06 23.46
N PHE A 297 -3.46 -9.23 23.94
CA PHE A 297 -2.93 -9.32 25.31
C PHE A 297 -1.67 -8.47 25.50
N LEU A 298 -0.76 -8.41 24.52
CA LEU A 298 0.38 -7.48 24.57
C LEU A 298 -0.07 -6.02 24.55
N HIS A 299 -1.04 -5.68 23.71
CA HIS A 299 -1.63 -4.35 23.69
C HIS A 299 -2.25 -3.97 25.05
N ILE A 300 -2.98 -4.90 25.68
CA ILE A 300 -3.51 -4.72 27.04
C ILE A 300 -2.36 -4.52 28.03
N CYS A 301 -1.31 -5.35 27.98
CA CYS A 301 -0.16 -5.22 28.87
C CYS A 301 0.47 -3.82 28.81
N SER A 302 0.50 -3.19 27.64
CA SER A 302 1.03 -1.83 27.46
C SER A 302 0.23 -0.74 28.18
N LYS A 303 -1.00 -1.06 28.63
CA LYS A 303 -1.90 -0.15 29.36
C LYS A 303 -2.01 -0.48 30.86
N LEU A 304 -1.41 -1.59 31.32
CA LEU A 304 -1.51 -2.02 32.72
C LEU A 304 -0.49 -1.29 33.61
N PRO A 305 -0.76 -1.13 34.93
CA PRO A 305 0.23 -0.64 35.88
C PRO A 305 1.37 -1.65 36.09
N ALA A 306 2.56 -1.14 36.49
CA ALA A 306 3.76 -1.96 36.70
C ALA A 306 3.54 -3.23 37.54
N ALA A 307 2.79 -3.15 38.64
CA ALA A 307 2.54 -4.29 39.53
C ALA A 307 1.84 -5.47 38.84
N GLN A 308 0.96 -5.20 37.87
CA GLN A 308 0.30 -6.22 37.05
C GLN A 308 1.20 -6.69 35.92
N ILE A 309 1.94 -5.79 35.27
CA ILE A 309 2.89 -6.13 34.22
C ILE A 309 3.92 -7.15 34.72
N VAL A 310 4.51 -6.95 35.91
CA VAL A 310 5.51 -7.86 36.49
C VAL A 310 4.99 -9.30 36.60
N LYS A 311 3.68 -9.50 36.85
CA LYS A 311 3.10 -10.85 36.90
C LYS A 311 3.10 -11.51 35.51
N LEU A 312 3.03 -10.73 34.44
CA LEU A 312 2.86 -11.17 33.05
C LEU A 312 4.18 -11.32 32.29
N THR A 313 5.28 -10.69 32.71
CA THR A 313 6.60 -10.78 32.03
C THR A 313 7.08 -12.22 31.88
N GLY A 314 6.96 -13.01 32.94
CA GLY A 314 7.29 -14.44 32.92
C GLY A 314 6.45 -15.23 31.93
N MET A 315 5.17 -14.87 31.73
CA MET A 315 4.32 -15.50 30.71
C MET A 315 4.79 -15.15 29.30
N ILE A 316 5.02 -13.86 29.00
CA ILE A 316 5.49 -13.39 27.68
C ILE A 316 6.77 -14.14 27.28
N LYS A 317 7.71 -14.26 28.22
CA LYS A 317 8.97 -14.98 28.04
C LYS A 317 8.76 -16.49 27.86
N ASN A 318 8.16 -17.16 28.85
CA ASN A 318 8.10 -18.63 28.89
C ASN A 318 7.22 -19.23 27.78
N ASN A 319 6.25 -18.46 27.27
CA ASN A 319 5.40 -18.87 26.17
C ASN A 319 5.91 -18.44 24.78
N GLU A 320 7.11 -17.85 24.71
CA GLU A 320 7.76 -17.41 23.46
C GLU A 320 6.90 -16.46 22.61
N TRP A 321 6.16 -15.52 23.22
CA TRP A 321 5.20 -14.66 22.50
C TRP A 321 5.84 -13.82 21.39
N VAL A 322 7.04 -13.28 21.63
CA VAL A 322 7.82 -12.50 20.64
C VAL A 322 8.10 -13.33 19.38
N LYS A 323 8.48 -14.61 19.56
CA LYS A 323 8.76 -15.54 18.45
C LYS A 323 7.49 -15.97 17.73
N LEU A 324 6.42 -16.26 18.48
CA LEU A 324 5.12 -16.61 17.91
C LEU A 324 4.55 -15.48 17.03
N LEU A 325 4.75 -14.22 17.42
CA LEU A 325 4.29 -13.05 16.68
C LEU A 325 5.25 -12.54 15.60
N ALA A 326 6.45 -13.12 15.46
CA ALA A 326 7.42 -12.68 14.48
C ALA A 326 6.93 -12.59 13.01
N PRO A 327 5.97 -13.44 12.54
CA PRO A 327 5.39 -13.26 11.21
C PRO A 327 4.46 -12.03 11.06
N PHE A 328 3.98 -11.47 12.18
CA PHE A 328 2.94 -10.44 12.21
C PHE A 328 3.46 -9.08 12.71
N SER A 329 4.30 -9.08 13.74
CA SER A 329 4.83 -7.87 14.36
C SER A 329 6.16 -7.46 13.74
N ARG A 330 6.27 -6.20 13.31
CA ARG A 330 7.52 -5.64 12.73
C ARG A 330 8.16 -4.54 13.58
N TRP A 331 7.37 -3.86 14.42
CA TRP A 331 7.78 -2.60 15.05
C TRP A 331 7.84 -2.65 16.58
N GLY A 332 7.07 -3.49 17.28
CA GLY A 332 7.22 -3.69 18.73
C GLY A 332 6.89 -2.50 19.65
N PHE A 333 6.05 -1.56 19.23
CA PHE A 333 5.66 -0.37 20.00
C PHE A 333 5.09 -0.71 21.39
N GLU A 334 4.32 -1.80 21.49
CA GLU A 334 3.73 -2.25 22.75
C GLU A 334 4.81 -2.52 23.80
N TYR A 335 5.98 -3.01 23.38
CA TYR A 335 7.07 -3.30 24.31
C TYR A 335 7.70 -2.03 24.89
N GLU A 336 7.73 -0.90 24.17
CA GLU A 336 8.27 0.36 24.72
C GLU A 336 7.48 0.80 25.94
N GLU A 337 6.16 0.86 25.84
CA GLU A 337 5.32 1.32 26.95
C GLU A 337 5.41 0.36 28.15
N ILE A 338 5.48 -0.94 27.91
CA ILE A 338 5.67 -1.93 28.99
C ILE A 338 7.04 -1.75 29.66
N LEU A 339 8.12 -1.61 28.88
CA LEU A 339 9.49 -1.43 29.39
C LEU A 339 9.63 -0.10 30.16
N LYS A 340 9.00 0.95 29.65
CA LYS A 340 8.95 2.27 30.28
C LYS A 340 8.29 2.22 31.64
N GLU A 341 7.11 1.61 31.73
CA GLU A 341 6.35 1.50 32.97
C GLU A 341 7.13 0.71 34.04
N LEU A 342 7.76 -0.42 33.65
CA LEU A 342 8.65 -1.19 34.52
C LEU A 342 9.89 -0.40 34.96
N SER A 343 10.49 0.38 34.06
CA SER A 343 11.67 1.20 34.34
C SER A 343 11.35 2.32 35.32
N VAL A 344 10.23 3.04 35.11
CA VAL A 344 9.77 4.13 35.99
C VAL A 344 9.43 3.61 37.39
N ALA A 345 8.79 2.44 37.47
CA ALA A 345 8.47 1.78 38.74
C ALA A 345 9.68 1.11 39.42
N LYS A 346 10.87 1.10 38.77
CA LYS A 346 12.08 0.39 39.23
C LYS A 346 11.89 -1.12 39.42
N GLU A 347 10.97 -1.72 38.69
CA GLU A 347 10.69 -3.16 38.69
C GLU A 347 11.69 -3.92 37.79
N TYR A 348 12.98 -3.85 38.14
CA TYR A 348 14.08 -4.31 37.28
C TYR A 348 14.08 -5.82 37.02
N SER A 349 13.51 -6.64 37.91
CA SER A 349 13.38 -8.08 37.65
C SER A 349 12.43 -8.35 36.49
N GLY A 350 11.25 -7.72 36.47
CA GLY A 350 10.30 -7.83 35.37
C GLY A 350 10.86 -7.22 34.08
N LEU A 351 11.56 -6.09 34.18
CA LEU A 351 12.22 -5.44 33.05
C LEU A 351 13.22 -6.38 32.37
N LEU A 352 14.06 -7.07 33.16
CA LEU A 352 15.05 -8.01 32.62
C LEU A 352 14.42 -9.26 32.00
N GLU A 353 13.33 -9.78 32.58
CA GLU A 353 12.58 -10.89 31.98
C GLU A 353 11.97 -10.51 30.63
N LEU A 354 11.39 -9.31 30.53
CA LEU A 354 10.84 -8.82 29.28
C LEU A 354 11.92 -8.54 28.24
N ALA A 355 13.04 -7.92 28.65
CA ALA A 355 14.19 -7.68 27.78
C ALA A 355 14.75 -8.99 27.19
N GLU A 356 14.84 -10.05 28.00
CA GLU A 356 15.25 -11.38 27.53
C GLU A 356 14.28 -11.94 26.47
N ALA A 357 12.97 -11.70 26.61
CA ALA A 357 11.98 -12.08 25.60
C ALA A 357 12.11 -11.25 24.31
N VAL A 358 12.18 -9.92 24.43
CA VAL A 358 12.27 -8.96 23.31
C VAL A 358 13.55 -9.17 22.49
N LEU A 359 14.66 -9.47 23.15
CA LEU A 359 15.98 -9.69 22.53
C LEU A 359 16.22 -11.16 22.13
N THR A 360 15.16 -11.96 22.01
CA THR A 360 15.28 -13.36 21.56
C THR A 360 15.80 -13.42 20.12
N ILE A 361 16.79 -14.26 19.88
CA ILE A 361 17.43 -14.43 18.56
C ILE A 361 16.92 -15.65 17.80
N ARG A 362 17.02 -15.59 16.46
CA ARG A 362 16.68 -16.67 15.52
C ARG A 362 17.77 -17.74 15.49
N SER A 363 17.36 -19.00 15.38
CA SER A 363 18.31 -20.10 15.15
C SER A 363 18.97 -19.98 13.77
N GLN A 364 20.11 -20.65 13.58
CA GLN A 364 20.80 -20.63 12.29
C GLN A 364 19.92 -21.21 11.15
N ALA A 365 19.23 -22.32 11.42
CA ALA A 365 18.35 -22.96 10.44
C ALA A 365 17.13 -22.12 10.04
N GLU A 366 16.71 -21.15 10.86
CA GLU A 366 15.66 -20.20 10.51
C GLU A 366 16.20 -19.06 9.64
N ARG A 367 17.41 -18.57 9.92
CA ARG A 367 18.09 -17.54 9.12
C ARG A 367 18.46 -18.04 7.71
N ASP A 368 18.87 -19.29 7.59
CA ASP A 368 19.20 -19.89 6.28
C ASP A 368 17.96 -20.02 5.35
N LYS A 369 16.73 -19.99 5.90
CA LYS A 369 15.48 -20.08 5.13
C LYS A 369 14.95 -18.73 4.65
N THR A 370 15.39 -17.62 5.25
CA THR A 370 14.96 -16.28 4.84
C THR A 370 15.83 -15.81 3.67
N ASN A 371 15.33 -15.98 2.45
CA ASN A 371 16.00 -15.66 1.17
C ASN A 371 16.30 -14.16 0.91
N ASN A 372 16.20 -13.30 1.91
CA ASN A 372 16.35 -11.85 1.74
C ASN A 372 17.49 -11.34 2.63
N PHE A 373 18.17 -10.30 2.16
CA PHE A 373 19.29 -9.51 2.70
C PHE A 373 19.15 -8.97 4.16
N SER A 374 18.37 -9.62 5.03
CA SER A 374 18.16 -9.26 6.42
C SER A 374 19.20 -9.95 7.31
N ASP A 375 20.32 -9.28 7.58
CA ASP A 375 21.36 -9.67 8.55
C ASP A 375 20.88 -9.63 10.03
N ASN A 376 19.57 -9.47 10.29
CA ASN A 376 19.05 -9.31 11.64
C ASN A 376 19.00 -10.64 12.43
N PRO A 377 19.71 -10.75 13.57
CA PRO A 377 19.63 -11.95 14.40
C PRO A 377 18.34 -12.05 15.23
N PHE A 378 17.58 -10.96 15.44
CA PHE A 378 16.43 -10.91 16.35
C PHE A 378 15.11 -11.34 15.68
N TYR A 379 14.11 -11.75 16.50
CA TYR A 379 12.74 -11.98 16.01
C TYR A 379 11.99 -10.67 15.70
N ILE A 380 12.28 -9.60 16.45
CA ILE A 380 11.80 -8.24 16.16
C ILE A 380 12.76 -7.59 15.17
N ASN A 381 12.23 -7.09 14.06
CA ASN A 381 13.07 -6.56 12.98
C ASN A 381 13.69 -5.20 13.36
N ASP A 382 12.94 -4.35 14.06
CA ASP A 382 13.38 -3.03 14.47
C ASP A 382 13.23 -2.89 15.98
N LEU A 383 14.35 -2.89 16.72
CA LEU A 383 14.33 -2.73 18.17
C LEU A 383 14.32 -1.26 18.60
N GLU A 384 14.53 -0.30 17.69
CA GLU A 384 14.54 1.14 18.01
C GLU A 384 13.23 1.54 18.72
N HIS A 385 12.12 1.09 18.14
CA HIS A 385 10.77 1.34 18.64
C HIS A 385 10.44 0.65 19.96
N THR A 386 11.24 -0.32 20.42
CA THR A 386 11.06 -0.92 21.75
C THR A 386 11.78 -0.11 22.84
N LYS A 387 12.79 0.69 22.44
CA LYS A 387 13.74 1.39 23.33
C LYS A 387 14.37 0.52 24.43
N VAL A 388 14.43 -0.80 24.22
CA VAL A 388 14.91 -1.75 25.23
C VAL A 388 16.32 -1.41 25.73
N PHE A 389 17.21 -1.02 24.82
CA PHE A 389 18.58 -0.64 25.15
C PHE A 389 18.66 0.64 26.00
N ASN A 390 17.78 1.61 25.73
CA ASN A 390 17.72 2.85 26.52
C ASN A 390 17.37 2.55 27.97
N TYR A 391 16.34 1.73 28.21
CA TYR A 391 15.90 1.37 29.56
C TYR A 391 16.90 0.47 30.29
N LEU A 392 17.54 -0.47 29.60
CA LEU A 392 18.61 -1.31 30.19
C LEU A 392 19.86 -0.50 30.56
N SER A 393 20.10 0.62 29.89
CA SER A 393 21.23 1.50 30.18
C SER A 393 21.04 2.40 31.41
N LEU A 394 19.83 2.45 31.98
CA LEU A 394 19.41 3.27 33.12
C LEU A 394 19.18 2.43 34.39
N ILE A 395 19.62 1.17 34.40
CA ILE A 395 19.39 0.26 35.52
C ILE A 395 20.21 0.64 36.75
N ASP A 396 19.65 0.46 37.95
CA ASP A 396 20.34 0.73 39.21
C ASP A 396 21.53 -0.24 39.41
N ASP A 397 22.56 0.22 40.14
CA ASP A 397 23.87 -0.47 40.30
C ASP A 397 23.76 -1.95 40.71
N ASP A 398 22.79 -2.31 41.55
CA ASP A 398 22.58 -3.68 42.05
C ASP A 398 22.21 -4.70 40.94
N TYR A 399 21.72 -4.23 39.79
CA TYR A 399 21.33 -5.06 38.66
C TYR A 399 22.29 -4.97 37.47
N VAL A 400 23.28 -4.07 37.50
CA VAL A 400 24.21 -3.83 36.38
C VAL A 400 24.96 -5.10 35.98
N GLU A 401 25.52 -5.87 36.92
CA GLU A 401 26.23 -7.12 36.61
C GLU A 401 25.28 -8.17 35.97
N ARG A 402 24.04 -8.25 36.44
CA ARG A 402 23.03 -9.17 35.90
C ARG A 402 22.62 -8.78 34.48
N THR A 403 22.43 -7.50 34.21
CA THR A 403 22.13 -6.97 32.87
C THR A 403 23.30 -7.16 31.92
N PHE A 404 24.53 -6.86 32.37
CA PHE A 404 25.75 -7.06 31.60
C PHE A 404 25.89 -8.53 31.16
N LYS A 405 25.67 -9.46 32.10
CA LYS A 405 25.66 -10.91 31.82
C LYS A 405 24.61 -11.29 30.77
N LEU A 406 23.38 -10.78 30.88
CA LEU A 406 22.29 -11.07 29.95
C LEU A 406 22.65 -10.64 28.52
N LEU A 407 23.03 -9.37 28.36
CA LEU A 407 23.35 -8.79 27.05
C LEU A 407 24.59 -9.43 26.42
N LEU A 408 25.62 -9.71 27.21
CA LEU A 408 26.84 -10.36 26.73
C LEU A 408 26.57 -11.80 26.26
N ASN A 409 25.66 -12.53 26.93
CA ASN A 409 25.24 -13.85 26.47
C ASN A 409 24.50 -13.78 25.13
N ILE A 410 23.62 -12.79 24.94
CA ILE A 410 22.92 -12.58 23.67
C ILE A 410 23.94 -12.31 22.55
N LEU A 411 24.89 -11.40 22.76
CA LEU A 411 25.93 -11.10 21.77
C LEU A 411 26.80 -12.34 21.48
N LYS A 412 27.10 -13.14 22.51
CA LYS A 412 27.83 -14.42 22.36
C LYS A 412 27.05 -15.42 21.50
N ASP A 413 25.75 -15.56 21.70
CA ASP A 413 24.93 -16.50 20.93
C ASP A 413 24.78 -16.06 19.47
N ILE A 414 24.74 -14.74 19.22
CA ILE A 414 24.84 -14.16 17.88
C ILE A 414 26.19 -14.53 17.24
N ALA A 415 27.30 -14.41 17.98
CA ALA A 415 28.63 -14.77 17.50
C ALA A 415 28.77 -16.26 17.14
N VAL A 416 28.37 -17.16 18.04
CA VAL A 416 28.51 -18.62 17.88
C VAL A 416 27.69 -19.16 16.71
N SER A 417 26.62 -18.46 16.32
CA SER A 417 25.80 -18.87 15.18
C SER A 417 26.46 -18.66 13.81
N SER A 418 27.58 -17.95 13.75
CA SER A 418 28.27 -17.66 12.50
C SER A 418 29.23 -18.81 12.11
N GLY A 419 29.37 -19.09 10.81
CA GLY A 419 30.18 -20.21 10.30
C GLY A 419 31.68 -20.09 10.59
N ARG A 420 32.52 -20.99 10.04
CA ARG A 420 33.99 -20.89 10.19
C ARG A 420 34.55 -19.67 9.44
N SER A 421 35.54 -19.01 10.04
CA SER A 421 36.26 -17.90 9.41
C SER A 421 37.31 -18.38 8.41
N ASP A 422 37.63 -17.53 7.42
CA ASP A 422 38.83 -17.67 6.57
C ASP A 422 40.05 -16.96 7.18
N SER A 423 39.88 -16.31 8.34
CA SER A 423 40.96 -15.72 9.15
C SER A 423 41.88 -16.79 9.71
N LYS A 424 43.16 -16.47 9.86
CA LYS A 424 44.13 -17.31 10.61
C LYS A 424 44.08 -17.03 12.13
N TYR A 425 43.46 -15.93 12.54
CA TYR A 425 43.42 -15.45 13.92
C TYR A 425 42.09 -15.76 14.62
N PHE A 426 41.00 -15.80 13.87
CA PHE A 426 39.64 -15.97 14.41
C PHE A 426 39.00 -17.28 13.97
N ASP A 427 38.34 -17.96 14.89
CA ASP A 427 37.78 -19.30 14.66
C ASP A 427 36.42 -19.26 13.94
N ALA A 428 35.68 -18.16 14.10
CA ALA A 428 34.34 -17.98 13.54
C ALA A 428 34.26 -16.70 12.68
N LYS A 429 33.54 -16.80 11.57
CA LYS A 429 33.15 -15.69 10.71
C LYS A 429 32.19 -14.80 11.49
N GLU A 430 32.10 -13.51 11.18
CA GLU A 430 31.04 -12.65 11.74
C GLU A 430 30.04 -12.32 10.62
N ASN A 431 28.77 -12.67 10.83
CA ASN A 431 27.68 -12.32 9.91
C ASN A 431 26.97 -11.01 10.31
N TYR A 432 27.30 -10.48 11.49
CA TYR A 432 26.91 -9.16 11.98
C TYR A 432 28.17 -8.29 11.96
N TYR A 433 28.08 -7.13 11.32
CA TYR A 433 29.25 -6.29 11.08
C TYR A 433 29.32 -5.21 12.16
N LEU A 434 30.38 -5.24 12.98
CA LEU A 434 30.75 -4.15 13.91
C LEU A 434 32.11 -3.53 13.52
N PHE A 435 32.63 -3.76 12.32
CA PHE A 435 33.96 -3.27 11.91
C PHE A 435 34.04 -1.74 11.80
N ASP A 436 32.88 -1.07 11.65
CA ASP A 436 32.70 0.37 11.48
C ASP A 436 32.34 1.10 12.79
N VAL A 437 32.30 0.39 13.91
CA VAL A 437 32.07 0.97 15.25
C VAL A 437 33.39 1.13 16.00
N ASP A 438 33.44 1.93 17.07
CA ASP A 438 34.58 1.99 17.98
C ASP A 438 34.09 1.88 19.43
N PHE A 439 34.41 0.78 20.12
CA PHE A 439 33.98 0.50 21.48
C PHE A 439 34.37 1.58 22.51
N PHE A 440 35.36 2.44 22.26
CA PHE A 440 35.70 3.52 23.19
C PHE A 440 34.69 4.69 23.14
N VAL A 441 34.19 5.00 21.95
CA VAL A 441 33.28 6.12 21.67
C VAL A 441 31.85 5.69 21.33
N LEU A 442 31.60 4.37 21.28
CA LEU A 442 30.29 3.78 21.02
C LEU A 442 29.24 4.25 22.04
N ASP A 443 28.12 4.80 21.55
CA ASP A 443 27.03 5.32 22.36
C ASP A 443 25.65 4.99 21.76
N LEU A 444 24.60 5.12 22.56
CA LEU A 444 23.20 4.95 22.17
C LEU A 444 22.69 6.24 21.49
N ASN A 445 22.39 6.16 20.19
CA ASN A 445 21.98 7.22 19.24
C ASN A 445 23.11 7.87 18.45
N ILE A 446 23.03 7.83 17.11
CA ILE A 446 22.87 9.04 16.27
C ILE A 446 22.05 8.69 14.99
N LYS A 447 20.77 9.13 14.94
CA LYS A 447 19.78 9.06 13.83
C LYS A 447 19.10 7.70 13.60
N ALA A 448 17.87 7.76 13.07
CA ALA A 448 16.97 6.63 12.81
C ALA A 448 17.70 5.45 12.18
N HIS A 449 17.39 4.23 12.64
CA HIS A 449 17.98 2.99 12.12
C HIS A 449 17.81 2.95 10.59
N LEU A 450 18.93 3.01 9.86
CA LEU A 450 18.95 2.89 8.40
C LEU A 450 19.14 1.43 7.97
N SER A 451 19.49 0.56 8.92
CA SER A 451 19.79 -0.85 8.68
C SER A 451 19.40 -1.72 9.88
N LEU A 452 18.99 -2.96 9.63
CA LEU A 452 18.72 -3.94 10.69
C LEU A 452 19.97 -4.30 11.52
N ARG A 453 21.16 -3.87 11.08
CA ARG A 453 22.44 -4.00 11.79
C ARG A 453 22.53 -3.08 13.01
N ASP A 454 21.79 -1.99 13.01
CA ASP A 454 21.80 -0.98 14.07
C ASP A 454 21.33 -1.57 15.42
N ASN A 455 20.52 -2.63 15.37
CA ASN A 455 20.14 -3.42 16.54
C ASN A 455 21.33 -4.07 17.28
N VAL A 456 22.32 -4.60 16.53
CA VAL A 456 23.51 -5.24 17.13
C VAL A 456 24.50 -4.17 17.61
N HIS A 457 24.54 -3.02 16.92
CA HIS A 457 25.25 -1.83 17.37
C HIS A 457 24.74 -1.36 18.75
N ASP A 458 23.43 -1.18 18.92
CA ASP A 458 22.85 -0.71 20.19
C ASP A 458 23.03 -1.72 21.33
N LEU A 459 23.01 -3.02 21.02
CA LEU A 459 23.40 -4.08 21.95
C LEU A 459 24.85 -3.89 22.42
N ALA A 460 25.79 -3.71 21.49
CA ALA A 460 27.20 -3.49 21.79
C ALA A 460 27.44 -2.18 22.57
N ALA A 461 26.73 -1.10 22.23
CA ALA A 461 26.78 0.18 22.92
C ALA A 461 26.34 0.06 24.39
N THR A 462 25.22 -0.64 24.61
CA THR A 462 24.71 -0.88 25.97
C THR A 462 25.68 -1.72 26.79
N ILE A 463 26.23 -2.80 26.22
CA ILE A 463 27.25 -3.64 26.87
C ILE A 463 28.47 -2.79 27.26
N THR A 464 28.92 -1.91 26.37
CA THR A 464 30.06 -1.02 26.60
C THR A 464 29.81 -0.05 27.74
N LYS A 465 28.64 0.58 27.78
CA LYS A 465 28.24 1.49 28.86
C LYS A 465 28.19 0.78 30.22
N LEU A 466 27.62 -0.43 30.27
CA LEU A 466 27.60 -1.26 31.48
C LEU A 466 29.00 -1.70 31.90
N ALA A 467 29.86 -2.08 30.94
CA ALA A 467 31.26 -2.41 31.21
C ALA A 467 32.03 -1.23 31.82
N LYS A 468 31.83 0.00 31.32
CA LYS A 468 32.42 1.21 31.93
C LYS A 468 31.98 1.34 33.39
N SER A 469 30.70 1.10 33.71
CA SER A 469 30.21 1.16 35.11
C SER A 469 30.83 0.08 36.03
N LEU A 470 31.08 -1.12 35.49
CA LEU A 470 31.62 -2.26 36.24
C LEU A 470 33.15 -2.20 36.43
N PHE A 471 33.90 -1.80 35.41
CA PHE A 471 35.37 -1.91 35.41
C PHE A 471 36.08 -0.57 35.66
N ASN A 472 35.55 0.57 35.19
CA ASN A 472 36.27 1.84 35.21
C ASN A 472 36.50 2.35 36.64
N GLY A 473 37.76 2.36 37.09
CA GLY A 473 38.15 2.82 38.44
C GLY A 473 37.78 1.86 39.58
N LYS A 474 37.23 0.68 39.28
CA LYS A 474 36.82 -0.36 40.25
C LYS A 474 37.58 -1.67 40.01
N CYS A 475 38.91 -1.61 39.98
CA CYS A 475 39.74 -2.74 39.55
C CYS A 475 39.87 -3.89 40.58
N ASP A 476 39.37 -3.72 41.80
CA ASP A 476 39.42 -4.74 42.86
C ASP A 476 38.71 -6.04 42.46
N ASP A 477 37.64 -5.95 41.67
CA ASP A 477 36.81 -7.08 41.25
C ASP A 477 37.00 -7.46 39.76
N ALA A 478 37.87 -6.73 39.05
CA ALA A 478 38.06 -6.87 37.60
C ALA A 478 38.50 -8.30 37.20
N GLN A 479 39.37 -8.94 37.99
CA GLN A 479 39.83 -10.30 37.71
C GLN A 479 38.70 -11.33 37.83
N ARG A 480 37.77 -11.15 38.79
CA ARG A 480 36.59 -12.00 38.96
C ARG A 480 35.66 -11.86 37.76
N LEU A 481 35.30 -10.62 37.40
CA LEU A 481 34.42 -10.32 36.27
C LEU A 481 35.02 -10.79 34.94
N HIS A 482 36.31 -10.57 34.72
CA HIS A 482 37.02 -11.08 33.55
C HIS A 482 36.97 -12.61 33.46
N GLY A 483 37.24 -13.30 34.58
CA GLY A 483 37.19 -14.77 34.65
C GLY A 483 35.81 -15.35 34.37
N LEU A 484 34.74 -14.69 34.85
CA LEU A 484 33.37 -15.13 34.66
C LEU A 484 32.83 -14.84 33.26
N TYR A 485 33.11 -13.66 32.71
CA TYR A 485 32.38 -13.14 31.56
C TYR A 485 33.22 -12.92 30.30
N ILE A 486 34.53 -12.64 30.43
CA ILE A 486 35.34 -12.15 29.30
C ILE A 486 36.30 -13.22 28.77
N LYS A 487 36.95 -13.98 29.67
CA LYS A 487 37.99 -14.96 29.34
C LYS A 487 37.54 -16.02 28.33
N ASN A 488 36.27 -16.44 28.42
CA ASN A 488 35.70 -17.53 27.61
C ASN A 488 34.76 -17.02 26.50
N LEU A 489 34.86 -15.75 26.10
CA LEU A 489 34.16 -15.25 24.92
C LEU A 489 34.67 -15.96 23.64
N PRO A 490 33.84 -16.10 22.60
CA PRO A 490 34.27 -16.62 21.31
C PRO A 490 35.47 -15.88 20.73
N ASN A 491 36.28 -16.58 19.93
CA ASN A 491 37.44 -16.02 19.25
C ASN A 491 37.02 -15.43 17.89
N THR A 492 36.44 -14.22 17.93
CA THR A 492 36.07 -13.45 16.74
C THR A 492 36.66 -12.04 16.79
N GLN A 493 36.65 -11.34 15.66
CA GLN A 493 37.26 -10.01 15.56
C GLN A 493 36.59 -8.99 16.49
N SER A 494 35.25 -8.95 16.56
CA SER A 494 34.53 -8.04 17.45
C SER A 494 34.83 -8.31 18.93
N PHE A 495 34.92 -9.58 19.34
CA PHE A 495 35.28 -9.90 20.73
C PHE A 495 36.75 -9.67 21.05
N TYR A 496 37.66 -9.78 20.08
CA TYR A 496 39.04 -9.35 20.27
C TYR A 496 39.12 -7.85 20.57
N ARG A 497 38.45 -7.03 19.77
CA ARG A 497 38.35 -5.58 19.96
C ARG A 497 37.67 -5.20 21.27
N PHE A 498 36.58 -5.89 21.62
CA PHE A 498 35.92 -5.72 22.93
C PHE A 498 36.83 -6.09 24.11
N ARG A 499 37.67 -7.14 23.99
CA ARG A 499 38.66 -7.48 25.04
C ARG A 499 39.70 -6.37 25.21
N LEU A 500 40.23 -5.81 24.13
CA LEU A 500 41.15 -4.66 24.18
C LEU A 500 40.51 -3.49 24.93
N PHE A 501 39.26 -3.18 24.62
CA PHE A 501 38.49 -2.17 25.34
C PHE A 501 38.39 -2.49 26.85
N ILE A 502 37.97 -3.70 27.23
CA ILE A 502 37.83 -4.10 28.65
C ILE A 502 39.18 -4.07 29.38
N TRP A 503 40.23 -4.65 28.81
CA TRP A 503 41.55 -4.70 29.45
C TRP A 503 42.11 -3.31 29.69
N SER A 504 41.84 -2.37 28.78
CA SER A 504 42.26 -0.97 28.93
C SER A 504 41.57 -0.19 30.06
N LEU A 505 40.46 -0.70 30.61
CA LEU A 505 39.77 -0.06 31.75
C LEU A 505 40.49 -0.32 33.08
N CYS A 506 41.30 -1.38 33.16
CA CYS A 506 42.11 -1.76 34.32
C CYS A 506 43.50 -2.28 33.88
N PRO A 507 44.36 -1.41 33.32
CA PRO A 507 45.59 -1.84 32.65
C PRO A 507 46.59 -2.52 33.57
N GLU A 508 46.68 -2.11 34.84
CA GLU A 508 47.53 -2.73 35.86
C GLU A 508 47.16 -4.20 36.13
N VAL A 509 45.87 -4.55 36.01
CA VAL A 509 45.39 -5.92 36.23
C VAL A 509 45.66 -6.81 35.00
N PHE A 510 45.53 -6.25 33.80
CA PHE A 510 45.59 -6.98 32.52
C PHE A 510 46.84 -6.68 31.68
N LYS A 511 47.95 -6.31 32.35
CA LYS A 511 49.20 -5.89 31.69
C LYS A 511 49.76 -6.97 30.76
N ASP A 512 49.67 -8.25 31.15
CA ASP A 512 50.18 -9.36 30.36
C ASP A 512 49.32 -9.61 29.11
N GLU A 513 48.00 -9.55 29.24
CA GLU A 513 47.07 -9.67 28.11
C GLU A 513 47.24 -8.52 27.10
N LEU A 514 47.35 -7.28 27.58
CA LEU A 514 47.60 -6.09 26.76
C LEU A 514 48.94 -6.18 26.04
N LYS A 515 50.01 -6.54 26.76
CA LYS A 515 51.35 -6.75 26.17
C LYS A 515 51.27 -7.77 25.04
N LYS A 516 50.65 -8.93 25.28
CA LYS A 516 50.52 -9.96 24.24
C LYS A 516 49.78 -9.41 23.02
N ALA A 517 48.62 -8.78 23.22
CA ALA A 517 47.82 -8.25 22.13
C ALA A 517 48.56 -7.18 21.31
N PHE A 518 49.36 -6.33 21.95
CA PHE A 518 50.19 -5.34 21.25
C PHE A 518 51.20 -6.01 20.32
N PHE A 519 51.88 -7.08 20.75
CA PHE A 519 52.90 -7.72 19.92
C PHE A 519 52.36 -8.69 18.86
N ASP A 520 51.13 -9.20 19.01
CA ASP A 520 50.53 -10.17 18.08
C ASP A 520 50.40 -9.63 16.64
N ILE A 521 50.33 -8.29 16.44
CA ILE A 521 50.23 -7.69 15.10
C ILE A 521 51.46 -7.97 14.21
N PHE A 522 52.60 -8.30 14.81
CA PHE A 522 53.85 -8.59 14.09
C PHE A 522 54.01 -10.08 13.73
N ALA A 523 53.04 -10.93 14.08
CA ALA A 523 53.16 -12.39 13.94
C ALA A 523 52.98 -12.92 12.52
N ASP A 524 52.16 -12.28 11.67
CA ASP A 524 51.96 -12.64 10.25
C ASP A 524 52.13 -11.41 9.35
N GLU A 525 53.14 -11.42 8.48
CA GLU A 525 53.48 -10.26 7.66
C GLU A 525 52.39 -9.86 6.65
N GLU A 526 51.44 -10.73 6.34
CA GLU A 526 50.45 -10.51 5.27
C GLU A 526 49.04 -10.12 5.78
N LYS A 527 48.77 -10.21 7.10
CA LYS A 527 47.41 -10.12 7.66
C LYS A 527 47.25 -9.30 8.95
N TYR A 528 48.18 -8.38 9.25
CA TYR A 528 48.11 -7.55 10.47
C TYR A 528 46.79 -6.76 10.60
N TYR A 529 46.18 -6.35 9.48
CA TYR A 529 44.96 -5.55 9.43
C TYR A 529 43.73 -6.27 10.03
N GLU A 530 43.80 -7.59 10.25
CA GLU A 530 42.76 -8.33 10.97
C GLU A 530 42.78 -8.04 12.49
N LEU A 531 43.95 -7.65 13.03
CA LEU A 531 44.18 -7.32 14.44
C LEU A 531 44.28 -5.79 14.68
N TYR A 532 44.69 -5.02 13.67
CA TYR A 532 44.73 -3.57 13.72
C TYR A 532 43.30 -2.98 13.75
N SER A 533 43.05 -2.05 14.68
CA SER A 533 41.72 -1.44 14.87
C SER A 533 41.84 -0.13 15.70
N PRO A 534 40.80 0.71 15.72
CA PRO A 534 40.76 1.88 16.61
C PRO A 534 40.95 1.51 18.09
N GLU A 535 40.35 0.40 18.54
CA GLU A 535 40.48 -0.10 19.92
C GLU A 535 41.91 -0.49 20.26
N TYR A 536 42.67 -1.01 19.29
CA TYR A 536 44.09 -1.30 19.46
C TYR A 536 44.88 -0.02 19.73
N CYS A 537 44.65 1.04 18.93
CA CYS A 537 45.30 2.33 19.10
C CYS A 537 44.87 3.02 20.41
N HIS A 538 43.59 2.96 20.78
CA HIS A 538 43.11 3.47 22.08
C HIS A 538 43.72 2.72 23.27
N ALA A 539 43.81 1.38 23.19
CA ALA A 539 44.44 0.57 24.23
C ALA A 539 45.94 0.91 24.36
N LEU A 540 46.65 1.11 23.24
CA LEU A 540 48.03 1.60 23.24
C LEU A 540 48.14 2.97 23.89
N ASN A 541 47.35 3.95 23.46
CA ASN A 541 47.39 5.30 23.98
C ASN A 541 47.23 5.34 25.50
N LYS A 542 46.29 4.55 26.04
CA LYS A 542 46.02 4.49 27.48
C LYS A 542 47.04 3.69 28.28
N CYS A 543 47.49 2.55 27.76
CA CYS A 543 48.14 1.51 28.57
C CYS A 543 49.61 1.28 28.22
N PHE A 544 50.12 1.89 27.13
CA PHE A 544 51.51 1.69 26.72
C PHE A 544 52.50 2.18 27.78
N PHE A 545 52.12 3.19 28.58
CA PHE A 545 52.93 3.68 29.69
C PHE A 545 53.20 2.59 30.76
N ASP A 546 52.31 1.63 30.93
CA ASP A 546 52.43 0.61 31.97
C ASP A 546 53.35 -0.56 31.56
N LEU A 547 53.76 -0.61 30.28
CA LEU A 547 54.75 -1.58 29.79
C LEU A 547 56.15 -1.30 30.37
N ASP A 548 56.92 -2.37 30.52
CA ASP A 548 58.31 -2.27 30.96
C ASP A 548 59.15 -1.57 29.88
N LYS A 549 60.20 -0.87 30.31
CA LYS A 549 61.06 -0.09 29.40
C LYS A 549 61.60 -0.92 28.24
N THR A 550 62.01 -2.17 28.49
CA THR A 550 62.52 -3.09 27.46
C THR A 550 61.46 -3.41 26.41
N ASP A 551 60.21 -3.62 26.84
CA ASP A 551 59.11 -3.94 25.92
C ASP A 551 58.72 -2.72 25.08
N LYS A 552 58.71 -1.51 25.68
CA LYS A 552 58.47 -0.27 24.94
C LYS A 552 59.49 -0.04 23.83
N GLU A 553 60.77 -0.23 24.15
CA GLU A 553 61.87 -0.04 23.19
C GLU A 553 61.80 -1.07 22.05
N GLU A 554 61.49 -2.33 22.36
CA GLU A 554 61.34 -3.38 21.36
C GLU A 554 60.10 -3.19 20.49
N TYR A 555 58.96 -2.80 21.07
CA TYR A 555 57.72 -2.54 20.34
C TYR A 555 57.93 -1.44 19.28
N VAL A 556 58.46 -0.28 19.68
CA VAL A 556 58.72 0.85 18.77
C VAL A 556 59.68 0.44 17.65
N LYS A 557 60.69 -0.39 17.96
CA LYS A 557 61.62 -0.92 16.96
C LYS A 557 60.91 -1.84 15.97
N GLN A 558 59.99 -2.70 16.41
CA GLN A 558 59.21 -3.55 15.51
C GLN A 558 58.26 -2.75 14.63
N VAL A 559 57.61 -1.70 15.14
CA VAL A 559 56.77 -0.80 14.33
C VAL A 559 57.57 -0.22 13.15
N PHE A 560 58.76 0.33 13.42
CA PHE A 560 59.61 0.85 12.34
C PHE A 560 60.04 -0.22 11.33
N ASN A 561 60.46 -1.40 11.81
CA ASN A 561 60.93 -2.46 10.94
C ASN A 561 59.81 -3.03 10.06
N TYR A 562 58.60 -3.17 10.61
CA TYR A 562 57.49 -3.84 9.95
C TYR A 562 56.71 -2.90 9.02
N PHE A 563 56.32 -1.73 9.51
CA PHE A 563 55.52 -0.75 8.75
C PHE A 563 56.38 0.17 7.86
N GLY A 564 57.67 0.31 8.16
CA GLY A 564 58.63 1.09 7.36
C GLY A 564 59.26 0.33 6.18
N LYS A 565 58.96 -0.96 6.03
CA LYS A 565 59.52 -1.84 4.98
C LYS A 565 59.01 -1.43 3.59
N GLU A 566 59.91 -1.34 2.61
CA GLU A 566 59.54 -1.12 1.21
C GLU A 566 58.75 -2.32 0.64
N ARG A 567 57.71 -2.04 -0.17
CA ARG A 567 56.81 -3.06 -0.74
C ARG A 567 56.66 -2.89 -2.26
N THR A 568 56.34 -3.98 -2.95
CA THR A 568 56.18 -4.02 -4.40
C THR A 568 54.93 -3.30 -4.89
N ASP A 569 53.82 -3.39 -4.14
CA ASP A 569 52.61 -2.61 -4.40
C ASP A 569 52.71 -1.27 -3.66
N LYS A 570 52.65 -0.16 -4.42
CA LYS A 570 52.75 1.20 -3.87
C LYS A 570 51.52 1.64 -3.09
N LYS A 571 50.33 1.09 -3.38
CA LYS A 571 49.13 1.34 -2.57
C LYS A 571 49.26 0.66 -1.21
N ASP A 572 49.70 -0.60 -1.20
CA ASP A 572 49.96 -1.32 0.05
C ASP A 572 51.05 -0.64 0.87
N GLU A 573 52.17 -0.24 0.25
CA GLU A 573 53.24 0.49 0.96
C GLU A 573 52.70 1.76 1.65
N THR A 574 51.83 2.50 0.97
CA THR A 574 51.21 3.72 1.51
C THR A 574 50.31 3.40 2.71
N MET A 575 49.51 2.34 2.62
CA MET A 575 48.62 1.89 3.70
C MET A 575 49.41 1.47 4.94
N TYR A 576 50.42 0.61 4.80
CA TYR A 576 51.25 0.18 5.93
C TYR A 576 51.98 1.36 6.59
N LYS A 577 52.53 2.29 5.80
CA LYS A 577 53.19 3.48 6.35
C LYS A 577 52.19 4.38 7.11
N SER A 578 50.96 4.48 6.63
CA SER A 578 49.88 5.21 7.32
C SER A 578 49.58 4.56 8.67
N ASP A 579 49.34 3.25 8.71
CA ASP A 579 49.00 2.53 9.94
C ASP A 579 50.15 2.56 10.95
N GLY A 580 51.41 2.45 10.49
CA GLY A 580 52.59 2.64 11.33
C GLY A 580 52.71 4.05 11.92
N TRP A 581 52.32 5.07 11.16
CA TRP A 581 52.24 6.46 11.62
C TRP A 581 51.13 6.64 12.68
N GLU A 582 49.97 6.04 12.50
CA GLU A 582 48.86 6.08 13.46
C GLU A 582 49.21 5.38 14.79
N ILE A 583 49.86 4.21 14.72
CA ILE A 583 50.32 3.45 15.89
C ILE A 583 51.31 4.30 16.72
N LEU A 584 52.32 4.91 16.07
CA LEU A 584 53.30 5.73 16.81
C LEU A 584 52.71 7.05 17.31
N SER A 585 51.76 7.64 16.57
CA SER A 585 51.06 8.85 17.02
C SER A 585 50.22 8.56 18.26
N SER A 586 49.60 7.37 18.34
CA SER A 586 48.85 6.92 19.52
C SER A 586 49.69 6.85 20.80
N ILE A 587 51.01 6.63 20.69
CA ILE A 587 51.95 6.57 21.82
C ILE A 587 52.91 7.76 21.87
N PHE A 588 52.57 8.89 21.23
CA PHE A 588 53.45 10.05 21.04
C PHE A 588 54.18 10.50 22.32
N ASP A 589 53.46 10.57 23.44
CA ASP A 589 54.00 11.04 24.73
C ASP A 589 55.02 10.07 25.34
N ASN A 590 55.08 8.82 24.86
CA ASN A 590 56.04 7.81 25.30
C ASN A 590 57.30 7.73 24.41
N LEU A 591 57.40 8.55 23.35
CA LEU A 591 58.53 8.54 22.40
C LEU A 591 59.55 9.64 22.70
N THR A 592 60.84 9.33 22.49
CA THR A 592 61.92 10.32 22.54
C THR A 592 61.97 11.15 21.25
N ASP A 593 62.55 12.36 21.30
CA ASP A 593 62.70 13.23 20.12
C ASP A 593 63.46 12.54 18.97
N VAL A 594 64.41 11.66 19.31
CA VAL A 594 65.13 10.83 18.32
C VAL A 594 64.14 9.93 17.57
N LYS A 595 63.23 9.26 18.28
CA LYS A 595 62.24 8.35 17.68
C LYS A 595 61.18 9.10 16.88
N LYS A 596 60.75 10.29 17.34
CA LYS A 596 59.85 11.18 16.61
C LYS A 596 60.45 11.63 15.28
N ASN A 597 61.74 12.01 15.28
CA ASN A 597 62.48 12.35 14.06
C ASN A 597 62.65 11.15 13.11
N MET A 598 62.91 9.95 13.64
CA MET A 598 62.97 8.74 12.83
C MET A 598 61.63 8.42 12.15
N ALA A 599 60.50 8.60 12.86
CA ALA A 599 59.17 8.39 12.28
C ALA A 599 58.90 9.31 11.09
N LYS A 600 59.30 10.59 11.17
CA LYS A 600 59.20 11.54 10.04
C LYS A 600 59.98 11.07 8.81
N GLN A 601 61.13 10.43 9.00
CA GLN A 601 61.96 9.93 7.90
C GLN A 601 61.40 8.65 7.27
N ILE A 602 60.72 7.80 8.04
CA ILE A 602 60.24 6.49 7.59
C ILE A 602 58.83 6.59 6.98
N PHE A 603 57.96 7.41 7.57
CA PHE A 603 56.55 7.53 7.17
C PHE A 603 56.23 8.80 6.39
N ASP A 604 57.25 9.61 6.07
CA ASP A 604 57.12 10.87 5.31
C ASP A 604 56.12 11.89 5.92
N LYS A 605 55.85 11.77 7.23
CA LYS A 605 54.85 12.57 7.96
C LYS A 605 55.25 12.77 9.42
N GLU A 606 55.03 13.97 9.97
CA GLU A 606 55.23 14.24 11.41
C GLU A 606 54.15 13.54 12.25
N LEU A 607 54.55 12.89 13.34
CA LEU A 607 53.59 12.29 14.28
C LEU A 607 52.72 13.36 14.92
N ASP A 608 51.45 13.05 15.12
CA ASP A 608 50.48 13.98 15.72
C ASP A 608 50.25 13.65 17.20
N GLN A 609 50.56 14.60 18.09
CA GLN A 609 50.31 14.46 19.52
C GLN A 609 48.82 14.40 19.85
N LYS A 610 47.97 15.02 19.02
CA LYS A 610 46.52 15.07 19.19
C LYS A 610 45.80 14.02 18.35
N PHE A 611 46.52 13.00 17.91
CA PHE A 611 45.93 11.91 17.15
C PHE A 611 44.85 11.21 17.98
N GLU A 612 43.65 11.14 17.43
CA GLU A 612 42.55 10.33 17.96
C GLU A 612 42.23 9.22 16.95
N PRO A 613 42.21 7.95 17.38
CA PRO A 613 41.75 6.85 16.54
C PRO A 613 40.30 7.09 16.09
N ILE A 614 40.00 6.75 14.84
CA ILE A 614 38.65 6.87 14.25
C ILE A 614 38.30 5.51 13.65
N ALA A 615 37.01 5.13 13.69
CA ALA A 615 36.51 3.93 13.03
C ALA A 615 37.01 3.82 11.57
N GLY A 616 37.41 2.61 11.16
CA GLY A 616 38.09 2.36 9.88
C GLY A 616 37.29 2.72 8.63
N TYR A 617 35.99 2.96 8.77
CA TYR A 617 35.12 3.55 7.75
C TYR A 617 34.47 4.81 8.34
N GLY A 618 34.78 5.98 7.77
CA GLY A 618 34.16 7.24 8.19
C GLY A 618 32.64 7.28 7.88
N PRO A 619 31.87 8.18 8.53
CA PRO A 619 30.46 8.34 8.24
C PRO A 619 30.24 8.59 6.76
N VAL A 620 29.31 7.85 6.14
CA VAL A 620 28.90 8.10 4.76
C VAL A 620 28.35 9.53 4.70
N THR A 621 29.13 10.45 4.12
CA THR A 621 28.68 11.80 3.85
C THR A 621 27.73 11.77 2.66
N GLY A 622 26.44 11.60 2.96
CA GLY A 622 25.35 11.89 2.03
C GLY A 622 24.94 13.36 2.11
N GLY A 623 24.67 13.96 0.96
CA GLY A 623 24.23 15.36 0.88
C GLY A 623 23.97 15.77 -0.56
N MET A 624 23.32 16.91 -0.75
CA MET A 624 23.21 17.50 -2.08
C MET A 624 24.58 18.07 -2.48
N VAL A 625 25.07 17.65 -3.64
CA VAL A 625 26.29 18.20 -4.24
C VAL A 625 26.02 19.66 -4.62
N ARG A 626 26.85 20.58 -4.13
CA ARG A 626 26.84 22.01 -4.42
C ARG A 626 28.15 22.38 -5.10
N PRO A 627 28.27 22.26 -6.42
CA PRO A 627 29.53 22.52 -7.10
C PRO A 627 29.89 24.01 -7.04
N ARG A 628 31.18 24.32 -6.92
CA ARG A 628 31.73 25.69 -6.86
C ARG A 628 32.35 26.08 -8.20
N ALA A 629 32.25 27.38 -8.51
CA ALA A 629 33.00 28.01 -9.57
C ALA A 629 34.37 28.52 -9.03
N PRO A 630 35.38 28.66 -9.91
CA PRO A 630 36.68 29.24 -9.57
C PRO A 630 36.67 30.76 -9.34
N ILE A 631 35.51 31.40 -9.48
CA ILE A 631 35.30 32.85 -9.43
C ILE A 631 33.91 33.14 -8.88
N ASP A 632 33.70 34.29 -8.24
CA ASP A 632 32.39 34.74 -7.80
C ASP A 632 31.63 35.54 -8.87
N LEU A 633 30.32 35.71 -8.67
CA LEU A 633 29.47 36.40 -9.64
C LEU A 633 29.85 37.89 -9.81
N PRO A 634 30.12 38.69 -8.75
CA PRO A 634 30.54 40.09 -8.92
C PRO A 634 31.82 40.28 -9.72
N GLU A 635 32.82 39.40 -9.57
CA GLU A 635 34.05 39.43 -10.35
C GLU A 635 33.81 38.97 -11.78
N LEU A 636 33.02 37.90 -11.98
CA LEU A 636 32.68 37.40 -13.30
C LEU A 636 31.96 38.47 -14.14
N ASN A 637 30.98 39.19 -13.58
CA ASN A 637 30.22 40.22 -14.29
C ASN A 637 31.10 41.37 -14.84
N LYS A 638 32.28 41.60 -14.24
CA LYS A 638 33.25 42.64 -14.67
C LYS A 638 34.20 42.15 -15.76
N MET A 639 34.26 40.84 -16.00
CA MET A 639 35.15 40.23 -16.97
C MET A 639 34.57 40.35 -18.39
N GLU A 640 35.40 40.70 -19.37
CA GLU A 640 35.05 40.65 -20.79
C GLU A 640 34.76 39.20 -21.23
N ILE A 641 33.75 39.00 -22.08
CA ILE A 641 33.31 37.66 -22.49
C ILE A 641 34.42 36.86 -23.19
N SER A 642 35.26 37.53 -24.00
CA SER A 642 36.41 36.89 -24.67
C SER A 642 37.43 36.33 -23.66
N THR A 643 37.79 37.12 -22.65
CA THR A 643 38.70 36.69 -21.57
C THR A 643 38.11 35.54 -20.76
N MET A 644 36.80 35.56 -20.54
CA MET A 644 36.10 34.47 -19.88
C MET A 644 36.20 33.16 -20.67
N VAL A 645 35.95 33.20 -21.98
CA VAL A 645 36.06 32.02 -22.85
C VAL A 645 37.50 31.52 -22.91
N ASP A 646 38.50 32.40 -22.99
CA ASP A 646 39.93 32.00 -22.95
C ASP A 646 40.26 31.21 -21.67
N LYS A 647 39.66 31.57 -20.54
CA LYS A 647 39.79 30.82 -19.29
C LYS A 647 39.03 29.49 -19.32
N LEU A 648 37.81 29.43 -19.88
CA LEU A 648 37.07 28.16 -20.07
C LEU A 648 37.84 27.15 -20.92
N LEU A 649 38.58 27.62 -21.94
CA LEU A 649 39.40 26.79 -22.83
C LEU A 649 40.68 26.28 -22.16
N SER A 650 41.08 26.86 -21.03
CA SER A 650 42.37 26.59 -20.39
C SER A 650 42.22 26.39 -18.88
N GLU A 651 42.33 27.46 -18.11
CA GLU A 651 42.38 27.47 -16.64
C GLU A 651 41.15 26.87 -15.95
N TRP A 652 40.00 26.90 -16.61
CA TRP A 652 38.71 26.44 -16.13
C TRP A 652 38.19 25.24 -16.93
N SER A 653 39.05 24.50 -17.65
CA SER A 653 38.66 23.20 -18.18
C SER A 653 38.36 22.20 -17.04
N PRO A 654 37.56 21.14 -17.27
CA PRO A 654 37.27 20.14 -16.25
C PRO A 654 38.54 19.54 -15.62
N GLU A 655 39.56 19.22 -16.43
CA GLU A 655 40.84 18.69 -15.96
C GLU A 655 41.59 19.71 -15.10
N SER A 656 41.60 20.98 -15.49
CA SER A 656 42.28 22.05 -14.77
C SER A 656 41.60 22.35 -13.43
N LEU A 657 40.26 22.37 -13.38
CA LEU A 657 39.49 22.55 -12.16
C LEU A 657 39.65 21.38 -11.21
N TYR A 658 39.58 20.14 -11.73
CA TYR A 658 39.83 18.93 -10.95
C TYR A 658 41.24 18.92 -10.33
N LYS A 659 42.27 19.37 -11.07
CA LYS A 659 43.64 19.50 -10.54
C LYS A 659 43.80 20.62 -9.51
N LYS A 660 43.02 21.70 -9.62
CA LYS A 660 43.02 22.82 -8.67
C LYS A 660 42.23 22.54 -7.40
N ASP A 661 41.30 21.58 -7.43
CA ASP A 661 40.53 21.15 -6.26
C ASP A 661 41.40 20.32 -5.30
N GLY A 662 42.19 21.00 -4.48
CA GLY A 662 43.03 20.38 -3.46
C GLY A 662 42.24 19.80 -2.29
N GLU A 663 41.02 20.28 -2.05
CA GLU A 663 40.14 19.82 -0.97
C GLU A 663 39.43 18.52 -1.35
N ARG A 664 39.11 18.32 -2.64
CA ARG A 664 38.40 17.15 -3.18
C ARG A 664 37.11 16.83 -2.42
N ASN A 665 36.40 17.87 -1.99
CA ASN A 665 35.16 17.71 -1.26
C ASN A 665 34.04 17.26 -2.22
N PHE A 666 33.60 16.00 -2.09
CA PHE A 666 32.56 15.43 -2.93
C PHE A 666 31.23 16.22 -2.91
N LEU A 667 30.88 16.85 -1.79
CA LEU A 667 29.65 17.65 -1.66
C LEU A 667 29.82 19.10 -2.10
N ASN A 668 31.06 19.60 -2.21
CA ASN A 668 31.34 20.98 -2.59
C ASN A 668 32.51 21.09 -3.60
N PRO A 669 32.46 20.33 -4.72
CA PRO A 669 33.61 20.20 -5.61
C PRO A 669 33.83 21.49 -6.41
N LEU A 670 35.09 21.87 -6.63
CA LEU A 670 35.42 22.89 -7.62
C LEU A 670 35.36 22.24 -9.01
N SER A 671 34.32 22.54 -9.79
CA SER A 671 34.02 21.79 -11.01
C SER A 671 33.48 22.64 -12.15
N ALA A 672 33.51 22.06 -13.35
CA ALA A 672 32.93 22.67 -14.55
C ALA A 672 31.41 22.89 -14.42
N ASP A 673 30.72 22.06 -13.65
CA ASP A 673 29.29 22.22 -13.33
C ASP A 673 29.04 23.48 -12.48
N GLY A 674 29.92 23.72 -11.50
CA GLY A 674 29.88 24.94 -10.69
C GLY A 674 30.12 26.20 -11.54
N MET A 675 31.09 26.14 -12.45
CA MET A 675 31.34 27.22 -13.42
C MET A 675 30.18 27.38 -14.42
N GLY A 676 29.58 26.29 -14.91
CA GLY A 676 28.40 26.30 -15.78
C GLY A 676 27.20 27.00 -15.13
N ASN A 677 26.91 26.67 -13.86
CA ASN A 677 25.90 27.35 -13.06
C ASN A 677 26.19 28.85 -12.88
N MET A 678 27.47 29.22 -12.72
CA MET A 678 27.89 30.62 -12.63
C MET A 678 27.70 31.36 -13.97
N LEU A 679 27.99 30.70 -15.11
CA LEU A 679 27.73 31.24 -16.44
C LEU A 679 26.25 31.54 -16.65
N VAL A 680 25.35 30.61 -16.28
CA VAL A 680 23.89 30.82 -16.39
C VAL A 680 23.44 32.05 -15.60
N GLN A 681 23.97 32.26 -14.40
CA GLN A 681 23.66 33.43 -13.56
C GLN A 681 24.17 34.76 -14.14
N ASP A 682 25.35 34.78 -14.76
CA ASP A 682 25.90 35.98 -15.39
C ASP A 682 25.20 36.30 -16.73
N ILE A 683 24.86 35.27 -17.51
CA ILE A 683 24.05 35.41 -18.74
C ILE A 683 22.73 36.13 -18.43
N ALA A 684 22.08 35.80 -17.31
CA ALA A 684 20.86 36.47 -16.88
C ALA A 684 21.02 37.98 -16.67
N LYS A 685 22.22 38.48 -16.34
CA LYS A 685 22.48 39.91 -16.09
C LYS A 685 22.84 40.69 -17.35
N ARG A 686 23.51 40.05 -18.31
CA ARG A 686 24.03 40.70 -19.53
C ARG A 686 23.87 39.85 -20.79
N PRO A 687 22.63 39.40 -21.10
CA PRO A 687 22.39 38.43 -22.18
C PRO A 687 22.84 38.92 -23.56
N GLY A 688 22.73 40.23 -23.85
CA GLY A 688 23.18 40.80 -25.13
C GLY A 688 24.68 40.63 -25.39
N ALA A 689 25.53 40.85 -24.39
CA ALA A 689 26.98 40.69 -24.53
C ALA A 689 27.38 39.23 -24.82
N TYR A 690 26.65 38.28 -24.24
CA TYR A 690 26.82 36.85 -24.50
C TYR A 690 26.37 36.46 -25.92
N LEU A 691 25.25 37.00 -26.39
CA LEU A 691 24.76 36.78 -27.76
C LEU A 691 25.72 37.35 -28.81
N ASP A 692 26.27 38.54 -28.61
CA ASP A 692 27.27 39.16 -29.50
C ASP A 692 28.54 38.30 -29.65
N ASN A 693 28.81 37.47 -28.64
CA ASN A 693 29.98 36.57 -28.57
C ASN A 693 29.60 35.09 -28.68
N ALA A 694 28.40 34.74 -29.13
CA ALA A 694 27.88 33.36 -29.12
C ALA A 694 28.83 32.33 -29.78
N ASN A 695 29.48 32.70 -30.89
CA ASN A 695 30.41 31.83 -31.61
C ASN A 695 31.66 31.44 -30.80
N LEU A 696 32.02 32.19 -29.75
CA LEU A 696 33.16 31.84 -28.90
C LEU A 696 32.85 30.63 -28.01
N PHE A 697 31.58 30.33 -27.73
CA PHE A 697 31.14 29.21 -26.90
C PHE A 697 31.06 27.88 -27.67
N PHE A 698 31.78 27.76 -28.78
CA PHE A 698 31.94 26.50 -29.50
C PHE A 698 33.35 26.36 -30.10
N GLN A 699 34.10 25.40 -29.54
CA GLN A 699 35.32 24.86 -30.14
C GLN A 699 35.33 23.36 -29.89
N ARG A 700 34.82 22.58 -30.86
CA ARG A 700 34.47 21.16 -30.73
C ARG A 700 35.43 20.32 -29.88
N ASP A 701 36.72 20.39 -30.16
CA ASP A 701 37.73 19.49 -29.57
C ASP A 701 38.53 20.13 -28.44
N ILE A 702 38.20 21.38 -28.06
CA ILE A 702 38.96 22.18 -27.09
C ILE A 702 38.06 22.65 -25.94
N LEU A 703 36.90 23.24 -26.24
CA LEU A 703 35.93 23.66 -25.24
C LEU A 703 35.09 22.47 -24.81
N ASP A 704 35.02 22.21 -23.51
CA ASP A 704 34.14 21.16 -22.99
C ASP A 704 32.68 21.47 -23.33
N GLN A 705 31.98 20.49 -23.89
CA GLN A 705 30.61 20.66 -24.39
C GLN A 705 29.60 21.05 -23.29
N HIS A 706 29.91 20.80 -22.01
CA HIS A 706 29.09 21.26 -20.90
C HIS A 706 29.01 22.80 -20.83
N TYR A 707 30.05 23.52 -21.27
CA TYR A 707 30.02 24.98 -21.34
C TYR A 707 29.21 25.50 -22.52
N THR A 708 29.25 24.82 -23.68
CA THR A 708 28.33 25.12 -24.78
C THR A 708 26.88 24.90 -24.34
N TYR A 709 26.59 23.80 -23.64
CA TYR A 709 25.28 23.53 -23.05
C TYR A 709 24.87 24.63 -22.07
N SER A 710 25.73 24.97 -21.09
CA SER A 710 25.44 25.98 -20.07
C SER A 710 25.17 27.37 -20.67
N PHE A 711 25.89 27.73 -21.74
CA PHE A 711 25.63 28.95 -22.51
C PHE A 711 24.22 28.94 -23.12
N LEU A 712 23.87 27.86 -23.85
CA LEU A 712 22.55 27.75 -24.49
C LEU A 712 21.42 27.74 -23.46
N HIS A 713 21.59 26.98 -22.37
CA HIS A 713 20.63 26.88 -21.28
C HIS A 713 20.46 28.22 -20.55
N GLY A 714 21.53 28.98 -20.36
CA GLY A 714 21.45 30.33 -19.80
C GLY A 714 20.60 31.27 -20.67
N ILE A 715 20.76 31.22 -22.00
CA ILE A 715 19.94 32.02 -22.91
C ILE A 715 18.48 31.53 -22.92
N GLU A 716 18.26 30.23 -22.88
CA GLU A 716 16.93 29.62 -22.77
C GLU A 716 16.19 30.10 -21.51
N ALA A 717 16.85 30.07 -20.35
CA ALA A 717 16.30 30.53 -19.09
C ALA A 717 15.93 32.02 -19.11
N VAL A 718 16.76 32.87 -19.74
CA VAL A 718 16.48 34.30 -19.90
C VAL A 718 15.23 34.54 -20.74
N ILE A 719 15.03 33.80 -21.82
CA ILE A 719 13.86 33.99 -22.70
C ILE A 719 12.58 33.57 -21.97
N ARG A 720 12.61 32.48 -21.18
CA ARG A 720 11.43 31.97 -20.46
C ARG A 720 10.91 32.89 -19.35
N GLN A 721 11.76 33.74 -18.76
CA GLN A 721 11.38 34.58 -17.62
C GLN A 721 10.53 35.82 -17.97
N ASP A 722 10.19 36.06 -19.25
CA ASP A 722 9.36 37.17 -19.77
C ASP A 722 9.82 38.62 -19.41
N GLU A 723 10.78 38.79 -18.50
CA GLU A 723 11.37 40.08 -18.08
C GLU A 723 12.21 40.76 -19.17
N TYR A 724 12.59 40.06 -20.25
CA TYR A 724 13.39 40.57 -21.37
C TYR A 724 12.60 40.74 -22.68
N SER A 725 11.33 41.13 -22.56
CA SER A 725 10.32 41.27 -23.62
C SER A 725 10.57 42.37 -24.68
N GLY A 726 11.80 42.82 -24.88
CA GLY A 726 12.12 43.74 -25.98
C GLY A 726 13.59 44.09 -26.12
N GLY A 727 14.34 43.33 -26.94
CA GLY A 727 15.66 43.77 -27.42
C GLY A 727 16.70 42.69 -27.76
N LEU A 728 16.43 41.39 -27.51
CA LEU A 728 17.40 40.33 -27.80
C LEU A 728 17.31 39.87 -29.27
N ASP A 729 18.39 40.08 -30.03
CA ASP A 729 18.55 39.54 -31.39
C ASP A 729 19.21 38.16 -31.32
N LEU A 730 18.43 37.12 -31.64
CA LEU A 730 18.91 35.73 -31.61
C LEU A 730 19.51 35.27 -32.95
N GLU A 731 19.70 36.14 -33.95
CA GLU A 731 20.33 35.75 -35.22
C GLU A 731 21.73 35.15 -35.03
N LYS A 732 22.48 35.62 -34.02
CA LYS A 732 23.82 35.10 -33.68
C LYS A 732 23.79 33.66 -33.15
N LEU A 733 22.68 33.22 -32.55
CA LEU A 733 22.51 31.81 -32.18
C LEU A 733 22.34 30.93 -33.41
N LEU A 734 21.67 31.42 -34.46
CA LEU A 734 21.56 30.65 -35.71
C LEU A 734 22.93 30.48 -36.38
N ASP A 735 23.82 31.48 -36.27
CA ASP A 735 25.20 31.35 -36.74
C ASP A 735 25.93 30.24 -35.98
N LEU A 736 25.83 30.22 -34.65
CA LEU A 736 26.39 29.16 -33.81
C LEU A 736 25.81 27.77 -34.16
N PHE A 737 24.49 27.66 -34.33
CA PHE A 737 23.84 26.41 -34.71
C PHE A 737 24.31 25.91 -36.09
N ASP A 738 24.49 26.81 -37.06
CA ASP A 738 25.03 26.47 -38.38
C ASP A 738 26.49 25.99 -38.29
N VAL A 739 27.30 26.57 -37.40
CA VAL A 739 28.68 26.12 -37.16
C VAL A 739 28.69 24.72 -36.52
N ILE A 740 27.86 24.46 -35.51
CA ILE A 740 27.73 23.14 -34.86
C ILE A 740 27.28 22.09 -35.87
N LYS A 741 26.23 22.38 -36.65
CA LYS A 741 25.74 21.53 -37.74
C LYS A 741 26.80 21.26 -38.80
N SER A 742 27.57 22.27 -39.20
CA SER A 742 28.63 22.08 -40.21
C SER A 742 29.79 21.24 -39.68
N SER A 743 30.08 21.33 -38.38
CA SER A 743 31.10 20.52 -37.73
C SER A 743 30.73 19.02 -37.71
N SER A 744 29.45 18.69 -37.56
CA SER A 744 28.98 17.30 -37.58
C SER A 744 29.24 16.60 -38.92
N ALA A 745 29.29 17.36 -40.02
CA ALA A 745 29.57 16.84 -41.36
C ALA A 745 31.04 16.45 -41.56
N LEU A 746 31.95 17.00 -40.75
CA LEU A 746 33.37 16.69 -40.79
C LEU A 746 33.71 15.43 -39.99
N THR A 747 33.09 15.24 -38.84
CA THR A 747 33.32 14.10 -37.93
C THR A 747 32.11 13.90 -37.02
N GLN A 748 31.77 12.67 -36.64
CA GLN A 748 30.65 12.38 -35.72
C GLN A 748 30.97 12.84 -34.28
N PHE A 749 30.02 13.49 -33.60
CA PHE A 749 30.15 13.81 -32.17
C PHE A 749 30.17 12.52 -31.35
N LEU A 750 31.23 12.29 -30.58
CA LEU A 750 31.39 11.10 -29.74
C LEU A 750 30.94 11.41 -28.30
N SER A 751 30.34 10.42 -27.63
CA SER A 751 30.07 10.50 -26.19
C SER A 751 31.36 10.29 -25.41
N VAL A 752 31.72 11.23 -24.52
CA VAL A 752 33.02 11.26 -23.81
C VAL A 752 32.94 10.60 -22.41
N ARG A 753 31.96 9.72 -22.17
CA ARG A 753 31.68 9.19 -20.82
C ARG A 753 32.85 8.41 -20.18
N LYS A 754 33.70 7.73 -20.96
CA LYS A 754 34.78 6.87 -20.42
C LYS A 754 35.92 7.66 -19.75
N GLY A 755 36.33 8.82 -20.28
CA GLY A 755 37.39 9.64 -19.67
C GLY A 755 36.93 10.47 -18.48
N ARG A 756 35.63 10.80 -18.42
CA ARG A 756 35.02 11.59 -17.34
C ARG A 756 34.86 10.83 -16.03
N ALA A 757 34.90 9.50 -16.05
CA ALA A 757 34.84 8.67 -14.85
C ALA A 757 36.05 8.88 -13.93
N GLU A 758 37.25 9.02 -14.50
CA GLU A 758 38.49 9.25 -13.75
C GLU A 758 38.53 10.65 -13.10
N LEU A 759 37.80 11.60 -13.66
CA LEU A 759 37.66 12.98 -13.15
C LEU A 759 36.44 13.16 -12.24
N GLY A 760 35.70 12.08 -11.94
CA GLY A 760 34.44 12.15 -11.18
C GLY A 760 33.47 13.16 -11.79
N SER A 761 33.35 13.22 -13.12
CA SER A 761 32.58 14.24 -13.86
C SER A 761 31.59 13.61 -14.85
N THR A 762 31.11 12.40 -14.56
CA THR A 762 30.24 11.62 -15.45
C THR A 762 28.87 12.24 -15.68
N TRP A 763 28.42 13.11 -14.78
CA TRP A 763 27.15 13.84 -14.88
C TRP A 763 27.23 15.10 -15.75
N LEU A 764 28.43 15.56 -16.13
CA LEU A 764 28.55 16.71 -17.02
C LEU A 764 27.88 16.40 -18.35
N VAL A 765 27.10 17.36 -18.83
CA VAL A 765 26.34 17.26 -20.09
C VAL A 765 27.27 16.95 -21.27
N ASP A 766 26.81 16.08 -22.17
CA ASP A 766 27.51 15.73 -23.41
C ASP A 766 26.85 16.38 -24.64
N TRP A 767 27.34 16.03 -25.83
CA TRP A 767 26.81 16.62 -27.07
C TRP A 767 25.33 16.31 -27.30
N ALA A 768 24.77 15.22 -26.78
CA ALA A 768 23.34 14.97 -26.90
C ALA A 768 22.54 16.04 -26.15
N GLY A 769 22.99 16.43 -24.95
CA GLY A 769 22.37 17.53 -24.20
C GLY A 769 22.50 18.89 -24.90
N VAL A 770 23.63 19.18 -25.55
CA VAL A 770 23.79 20.38 -26.39
C VAL A 770 22.75 20.40 -27.52
N HIS A 771 22.61 19.30 -28.28
CA HIS A 771 21.61 19.22 -29.35
C HIS A 771 20.17 19.28 -28.85
N GLY A 772 19.92 18.72 -27.65
CA GLY A 772 18.63 18.81 -26.97
C GLY A 772 18.28 20.26 -26.59
N GLU A 773 19.27 21.04 -26.16
CA GLU A 773 19.10 22.46 -25.84
C GLU A 773 18.91 23.33 -27.09
N ILE A 774 19.63 23.04 -28.19
CA ILE A 774 19.37 23.68 -29.49
C ILE A 774 17.91 23.44 -29.92
N SER A 775 17.41 22.21 -29.75
CA SER A 775 16.03 21.87 -30.09
C SER A 775 15.02 22.62 -29.23
N GLU A 776 15.29 22.80 -27.95
CA GLU A 776 14.42 23.56 -27.04
C GLU A 776 14.40 25.06 -27.37
N LEU A 777 15.55 25.66 -27.65
CA LEU A 777 15.64 27.04 -28.13
C LEU A 777 14.90 27.24 -29.46
N LEU A 778 14.97 26.28 -30.40
CA LEU A 778 14.18 26.34 -31.63
C LEU A 778 12.68 26.28 -31.36
N LYS A 779 12.21 25.45 -30.41
CA LYS A 779 10.80 25.45 -30.00
C LYS A 779 10.37 26.81 -29.47
N ILE A 780 11.19 27.45 -28.63
CA ILE A 780 10.91 28.78 -28.08
C ILE A 780 10.82 29.80 -29.21
N ILE A 781 11.81 29.84 -30.10
CA ILE A 781 11.85 30.73 -31.29
C ILE A 781 10.59 30.57 -32.14
N LEU A 782 10.10 29.33 -32.32
CA LEU A 782 8.97 29.01 -33.19
C LEU A 782 7.59 29.13 -32.50
N SER A 783 7.53 29.12 -31.16
CA SER A 783 6.27 29.15 -30.41
C SER A 783 5.54 30.49 -30.48
N GLY A 784 6.27 31.59 -30.68
CA GLY A 784 5.72 32.95 -30.77
C GLY A 784 5.02 33.46 -29.51
N LYS A 785 5.29 32.84 -28.34
CA LYS A 785 4.64 33.18 -27.06
C LYS A 785 5.17 34.46 -26.40
N HIS A 786 6.38 34.91 -26.75
CA HIS A 786 7.02 36.08 -26.15
C HIS A 786 6.74 37.35 -26.97
N SER A 787 6.54 38.49 -26.31
CA SER A 787 6.29 39.77 -26.97
C SER A 787 7.55 40.29 -27.66
N GLY A 788 7.50 40.43 -28.99
CA GLY A 788 8.62 40.89 -29.81
C GLY A 788 9.09 39.84 -30.82
N GLN A 789 9.67 40.30 -31.92
CA GLN A 789 10.20 39.41 -32.95
C GLN A 789 11.64 38.99 -32.58
N LEU A 790 11.79 37.82 -31.95
CA LEU A 790 13.10 37.28 -31.54
C LEU A 790 14.02 36.99 -32.74
N ILE A 791 13.44 36.55 -33.87
CA ILE A 791 14.11 36.27 -35.15
C ILE A 791 13.16 36.61 -36.30
N ASP A 792 13.71 37.12 -37.42
CA ASP A 792 12.98 37.17 -38.70
C ASP A 792 12.84 35.77 -39.30
N PHE A 793 11.68 35.14 -39.07
CA PHE A 793 11.36 33.82 -39.61
C PHE A 793 11.42 33.77 -41.14
N LYS A 794 10.96 34.82 -41.87
CA LYS A 794 10.96 34.79 -43.34
C LYS A 794 12.38 34.81 -43.89
N LYS A 795 13.24 35.67 -43.32
CA LYS A 795 14.66 35.74 -43.65
C LYS A 795 15.40 34.43 -43.32
N ASN A 796 15.10 33.83 -42.16
CA ASN A 796 15.84 32.69 -41.64
C ASN A 796 15.18 31.32 -41.88
N ARG A 797 14.02 31.25 -42.57
CA ARG A 797 13.23 30.03 -42.80
C ARG A 797 14.09 28.83 -43.23
N LYS A 798 14.88 29.01 -44.28
CA LYS A 798 15.73 27.93 -44.85
C LYS A 798 16.80 27.46 -43.86
N ARG A 799 17.37 28.38 -43.08
CA ARG A 799 18.38 28.07 -42.06
C ARG A 799 17.77 27.25 -40.93
N ILE A 800 16.65 27.72 -40.38
CA ILE A 800 15.91 27.05 -39.31
C ILE A 800 15.51 25.63 -39.74
N LEU A 801 14.92 25.46 -40.93
CA LEU A 801 14.53 24.15 -41.44
C LEU A 801 15.73 23.22 -41.62
N ALA A 802 16.87 23.73 -42.08
CA ALA A 802 18.09 22.95 -42.22
C ALA A 802 18.66 22.49 -40.87
N ILE A 803 18.54 23.30 -39.81
CA ILE A 803 18.95 22.92 -38.45
C ILE A 803 17.98 21.87 -37.87
N ILE A 804 16.66 22.04 -38.01
CA ILE A 804 15.67 21.04 -37.60
C ILE A 804 15.93 19.70 -38.31
N SER A 805 16.15 19.74 -39.63
CA SER A 805 16.45 18.53 -40.41
C SER A 805 17.74 17.84 -39.96
N TYR A 806 18.71 18.58 -39.45
CA TYR A 806 19.93 18.02 -38.88
C TYR A 806 19.64 17.29 -37.56
N LEU A 807 18.92 17.96 -36.64
CA LEU A 807 18.58 17.42 -35.32
C LEU A 807 17.66 16.20 -35.40
N LEU A 808 16.74 16.16 -36.38
CA LEU A 808 15.88 15.00 -36.64
C LEU A 808 16.63 13.74 -37.08
N ARG A 809 17.88 13.87 -37.54
CA ARG A 809 18.75 12.74 -37.93
C ARG A 809 19.75 12.37 -36.84
N HIS A 810 19.63 12.95 -35.66
CA HIS A 810 20.47 12.62 -34.51
C HIS A 810 20.18 11.18 -34.04
N SER A 811 21.16 10.51 -33.42
CA SER A 811 21.01 9.12 -32.98
C SER A 811 20.15 8.95 -31.73
N ASP A 812 19.88 10.02 -30.98
CA ASP A 812 19.11 10.03 -29.74
C ASP A 812 17.63 10.44 -30.00
N PRO A 813 16.63 9.63 -29.60
CA PRO A 813 16.77 8.38 -28.86
C PRO A 813 17.21 7.24 -29.78
N ASP A 814 17.84 6.20 -29.26
CA ASP A 814 18.12 4.97 -30.01
C ASP A 814 17.25 3.80 -29.52
N PRO A 815 17.03 2.74 -30.32
CA PRO A 815 16.17 1.63 -29.92
C PRO A 815 16.62 0.87 -28.65
N GLU A 816 17.92 0.82 -28.34
CA GLU A 816 18.43 0.12 -27.15
C GLU A 816 18.09 0.91 -25.88
N SER A 817 18.10 2.24 -25.96
CA SER A 817 17.73 3.15 -24.86
C SER A 817 16.26 3.04 -24.41
N GLU A 818 15.42 2.39 -25.21
CA GLU A 818 13.99 2.22 -24.98
C GLU A 818 13.61 0.81 -24.42
N ASN A 819 14.54 0.02 -23.87
CA ASN A 819 14.23 -1.34 -23.42
C ASN A 819 13.11 -1.42 -22.34
N VAL A 820 12.23 -2.43 -22.44
CA VAL A 820 10.96 -2.58 -21.71
C VAL A 820 11.14 -2.84 -20.20
N GLU A 821 12.23 -3.44 -19.75
CA GLU A 821 12.39 -3.82 -18.33
C GLU A 821 12.69 -2.64 -17.40
N ASN A 822 13.20 -1.50 -17.93
CA ASN A 822 13.58 -0.32 -17.14
C ASN A 822 13.26 1.03 -17.85
N GLY A 823 12.59 1.02 -19.01
CA GLY A 823 12.34 2.20 -19.84
C GLY A 823 11.08 2.98 -19.42
N SER A 824 11.06 4.29 -19.67
CA SER A 824 9.88 5.15 -19.47
C SER A 824 8.85 4.97 -20.61
N ASP A 825 7.68 5.61 -20.51
CA ASP A 825 6.71 5.64 -21.60
C ASP A 825 7.25 6.44 -22.81
N PRO A 826 6.71 6.22 -24.04
CA PRO A 826 7.20 6.89 -25.25
C PRO A 826 7.15 8.42 -25.22
N PHE A 827 6.17 9.01 -24.52
CA PHE A 827 6.08 10.47 -24.44
C PHE A 827 7.20 11.03 -23.57
N THR A 828 7.44 10.44 -22.39
CA THR A 828 8.55 10.80 -21.51
C THR A 828 9.91 10.65 -22.20
N HIS A 829 10.11 9.60 -23.01
CA HIS A 829 11.32 9.48 -23.84
C HIS A 829 11.40 10.52 -24.96
N ALA A 830 10.27 10.84 -25.61
CA ALA A 830 10.24 11.83 -26.68
C ALA A 830 10.63 13.24 -26.18
N ILE A 831 10.08 13.69 -25.06
CA ILE A 831 10.40 15.02 -24.52
C ILE A 831 11.83 15.13 -23.98
N ASN A 832 12.48 14.01 -23.68
CA ASN A 832 13.85 13.94 -23.15
C ASN A 832 14.90 13.57 -24.18
N SER A 833 14.54 13.48 -25.46
CA SER A 833 15.47 13.13 -26.54
C SER A 833 15.61 14.22 -27.59
N VAL A 834 16.75 14.24 -28.28
CA VAL A 834 17.06 15.22 -29.34
C VAL A 834 16.04 15.15 -30.47
N ARG A 835 15.84 13.97 -31.07
CA ARG A 835 14.90 13.82 -32.19
C ARG A 835 13.47 14.15 -31.79
N GLY A 836 13.06 13.80 -30.57
CA GLY A 836 11.73 14.10 -30.08
C GLY A 836 11.47 15.61 -30.00
N ARG A 837 12.35 16.37 -29.33
CA ARG A 837 12.26 17.85 -29.26
C ARG A 837 12.38 18.51 -30.64
N ALA A 838 13.21 17.96 -31.53
CA ALA A 838 13.34 18.44 -32.91
C ALA A 838 12.05 18.22 -33.72
N PHE A 839 11.32 17.13 -33.48
CA PHE A 839 10.03 16.87 -34.13
C PHE A 839 8.95 17.86 -33.67
N GLU A 840 8.93 18.21 -32.39
CA GLU A 840 8.05 19.30 -31.90
C GLU A 840 8.40 20.64 -32.55
N SER A 841 9.70 20.93 -32.72
CA SER A 841 10.15 22.10 -33.49
C SER A 841 9.65 22.06 -34.94
N LEU A 842 9.66 20.89 -35.60
CA LEU A 842 9.12 20.73 -36.95
C LEU A 842 7.61 21.01 -36.99
N ALA A 843 6.84 20.53 -36.02
CA ALA A 843 5.40 20.80 -35.94
C ALA A 843 5.11 22.31 -35.80
N LEU A 844 5.86 23.01 -34.93
CA LEU A 844 5.77 24.47 -34.78
C LEU A 844 6.23 25.21 -36.05
N PHE A 845 7.31 24.75 -36.69
CA PHE A 845 7.79 25.30 -37.95
C PHE A 845 6.70 25.23 -39.02
N VAL A 846 6.03 24.08 -39.16
CA VAL A 846 4.93 23.88 -40.12
C VAL A 846 3.74 24.79 -39.82
N TYR A 847 3.47 25.07 -38.54
CA TYR A 847 2.47 26.06 -38.16
C TYR A 847 2.83 27.45 -38.69
N LEU A 848 4.05 27.92 -38.42
CA LEU A 848 4.50 29.25 -38.83
C LEU A 848 4.69 29.39 -40.34
N ASP A 849 5.21 28.36 -41.00
CA ASP A 849 5.45 28.33 -42.44
C ASP A 849 4.12 28.44 -43.20
N GLY A 850 3.14 27.64 -42.77
CA GLY A 850 1.75 27.68 -43.26
C GLY A 850 1.11 29.07 -43.12
N LYS A 851 1.39 29.78 -42.02
CA LYS A 851 0.85 31.12 -41.76
C LYS A 851 1.53 32.23 -42.58
N ASN A 852 2.84 32.11 -42.84
CA ASN A 852 3.64 33.19 -43.41
C ASN A 852 3.85 33.11 -44.92
N ASN A 853 3.80 31.91 -45.49
CA ASN A 853 4.15 31.64 -46.90
C ASN A 853 2.97 31.11 -47.73
N PHE A 854 1.82 30.90 -47.11
CA PHE A 854 0.60 30.46 -47.79
C PHE A 854 -0.57 31.39 -47.45
N THR A 855 -1.48 31.51 -48.39
CA THR A 855 -2.74 32.25 -48.28
C THR A 855 -3.82 31.39 -47.64
N LYS A 856 -5.00 31.97 -47.39
CA LYS A 856 -6.11 31.17 -46.85
C LYS A 856 -6.67 30.21 -47.90
N GLU A 857 -6.57 30.60 -49.17
CA GLU A 857 -7.09 29.95 -50.37
C GLU A 857 -6.24 28.75 -50.81
N ASP A 858 -4.97 28.68 -50.40
CA ASP A 858 -4.11 27.55 -50.72
C ASP A 858 -4.61 26.24 -50.11
N ILE A 859 -4.78 25.23 -50.95
CA ILE A 859 -5.27 23.89 -50.56
C ILE A 859 -4.21 23.12 -49.77
N ALA A 860 -2.93 23.29 -50.14
CA ALA A 860 -1.78 22.66 -49.48
C ALA A 860 -0.87 23.74 -48.89
N LYS A 861 -0.69 23.70 -47.57
CA LYS A 861 0.08 24.68 -46.76
C LYS A 861 1.32 24.07 -46.13
N ILE A 862 1.86 23.05 -46.80
CA ILE A 862 3.12 22.40 -46.46
C ILE A 862 4.00 22.44 -47.71
N SER A 863 5.16 23.04 -47.58
CA SER A 863 6.14 23.15 -48.66
C SER A 863 6.80 21.81 -48.99
N GLU A 864 7.26 21.68 -50.24
CA GLU A 864 7.83 20.43 -50.75
C GLU A 864 9.11 19.99 -50.01
N ASP A 865 9.92 20.94 -49.54
CA ASP A 865 11.13 20.65 -48.75
C ASP A 865 10.80 20.03 -47.38
N VAL A 866 9.73 20.49 -46.72
CA VAL A 866 9.23 19.92 -45.46
C VAL A 866 8.68 18.51 -45.68
N LYS A 867 7.89 18.29 -46.74
CA LYS A 867 7.35 16.96 -47.07
C LYS A 867 8.45 15.92 -47.24
N LYS A 868 9.51 16.28 -47.97
CA LYS A 868 10.68 15.42 -48.16
C LYS A 868 11.39 15.08 -46.85
N ILE A 869 11.55 16.05 -45.96
CA ILE A 869 12.15 15.80 -44.63
C ILE A 869 11.27 14.83 -43.84
N TYR A 870 9.96 15.10 -43.75
CA TYR A 870 9.01 14.25 -43.02
C TYR A 870 9.02 12.80 -43.54
N GLU A 871 8.96 12.62 -44.86
CA GLU A 871 8.98 11.30 -45.51
C GLU A 871 10.28 10.55 -45.23
N GLN A 872 11.42 11.22 -45.32
CA GLN A 872 12.74 10.63 -45.03
C GLN A 872 12.87 10.19 -43.57
N ILE A 873 12.42 11.03 -42.63
CA ILE A 873 12.47 10.69 -41.20
C ILE A 873 11.54 9.51 -40.90
N LEU A 874 10.32 9.51 -41.45
CA LEU A 874 9.38 8.40 -41.25
C LEU A 874 9.90 7.08 -41.83
N GLU A 875 10.63 7.12 -42.95
CA GLU A 875 11.20 5.93 -43.60
C GLU A 875 12.27 5.25 -42.73
N ILE A 876 13.13 6.04 -42.07
CA ILE A 876 14.22 5.55 -41.23
C ILE A 876 13.82 5.30 -39.77
N GLU A 877 12.62 5.72 -39.35
CA GLU A 877 12.23 5.69 -37.94
C GLU A 877 12.04 4.26 -37.41
N ASN A 878 12.65 4.01 -36.25
CA ASN A 878 12.66 2.73 -35.56
C ASN A 878 12.49 2.85 -34.04
N THR A 879 12.19 4.05 -33.52
CA THR A 879 11.97 4.32 -32.09
C THR A 879 10.51 4.61 -31.77
N ARG A 880 10.06 4.20 -30.59
CA ARG A 880 8.67 4.39 -30.15
C ARG A 880 8.41 5.85 -29.79
N ALA A 881 9.40 6.53 -29.21
CA ALA A 881 9.30 7.93 -28.83
C ALA A 881 8.93 8.84 -30.02
N VAL A 882 9.64 8.71 -31.15
CA VAL A 882 9.35 9.55 -32.32
C VAL A 882 8.08 9.10 -33.04
N MET A 883 7.80 7.78 -33.10
CA MET A 883 6.53 7.28 -33.65
C MET A 883 5.30 7.76 -32.87
N PHE A 884 5.41 7.91 -31.55
CA PHE A 884 4.39 8.56 -30.73
C PHE A 884 4.13 10.00 -31.20
N LEU A 885 5.18 10.79 -31.49
CA LEU A 885 5.04 12.15 -31.99
C LEU A 885 4.41 12.22 -33.40
N PHE A 886 4.70 11.25 -34.27
CA PHE A 886 4.03 11.12 -35.56
C PHE A 886 2.51 10.98 -35.40
N GLY A 887 2.06 10.20 -34.40
CA GLY A 887 0.64 10.10 -34.05
C GLY A 887 0.07 11.37 -33.44
N ARG A 888 0.74 11.90 -32.41
CA ARG A 888 0.30 13.08 -31.64
C ARG A 888 0.14 14.34 -32.50
N TYR A 889 1.10 14.59 -33.40
CA TYR A 889 1.06 15.75 -34.28
C TYR A 889 0.37 15.48 -35.62
N LEU A 890 -0.17 14.29 -35.87
CA LEU A 890 -0.88 13.97 -37.12
C LEU A 890 -1.94 15.01 -37.51
N PRO A 891 -2.82 15.50 -36.60
CA PRO A 891 -3.79 16.55 -36.93
C PRO A 891 -3.12 17.85 -37.44
N THR A 892 -1.96 18.20 -36.88
CA THR A 892 -1.22 19.43 -37.26
C THR A 892 -0.80 19.40 -38.72
N PHE A 893 -0.32 18.25 -39.23
CA PHE A 893 0.06 18.09 -40.62
C PHE A 893 -1.16 17.85 -41.52
N TYR A 894 -2.12 17.04 -41.07
CA TYR A 894 -3.31 16.67 -41.84
C TYR A 894 -4.12 17.88 -42.29
N TYR A 895 -4.42 18.82 -41.39
CA TYR A 895 -5.23 20.00 -41.73
C TYR A 895 -4.50 21.05 -42.58
N ARG A 896 -3.20 20.89 -42.81
CA ARG A 896 -2.42 21.75 -43.70
C ARG A 896 -2.25 21.15 -45.10
N ASP A 897 -2.24 19.83 -45.23
CA ASP A 897 -2.24 19.15 -46.53
C ASP A 897 -2.85 17.74 -46.41
N LYS A 898 -4.18 17.68 -46.56
CA LYS A 898 -4.97 16.45 -46.35
C LYS A 898 -4.60 15.36 -47.35
N GLU A 899 -4.47 15.71 -48.63
CA GLU A 899 -4.21 14.75 -49.71
C GLU A 899 -2.82 14.12 -49.60
N TRP A 900 -1.82 14.89 -49.16
CA TRP A 900 -0.50 14.34 -48.86
C TRP A 900 -0.54 13.45 -47.62
N MET A 901 -1.16 13.90 -46.53
CA MET A 901 -1.18 13.13 -45.28
C MET A 901 -1.98 11.82 -45.38
N LYS A 902 -3.06 11.78 -46.17
CA LYS A 902 -3.76 10.53 -46.50
C LYS A 902 -2.84 9.46 -47.09
N LYS A 903 -1.84 9.85 -47.89
CA LYS A 903 -0.83 8.94 -48.44
C LYS A 903 0.20 8.49 -47.39
N MET A 904 0.40 9.28 -46.33
CA MET A 904 1.33 8.97 -45.23
C MET A 904 0.70 8.10 -44.15
N ILE A 905 -0.60 8.15 -43.92
CA ILE A 905 -1.32 7.35 -42.90
C ILE A 905 -0.94 5.87 -42.93
N PRO A 906 -0.93 5.15 -44.08
CA PRO A 906 -0.53 3.73 -44.11
C PRO A 906 0.94 3.47 -43.73
N LYS A 907 1.81 4.48 -43.88
CA LYS A 907 3.22 4.39 -43.48
C LYS A 907 3.40 4.63 -41.98
N ILE A 908 2.67 5.61 -41.43
CA ILE A 908 2.66 5.91 -39.98
C ILE A 908 2.08 4.73 -39.20
N PHE A 909 0.91 4.23 -39.62
CA PHE A 909 0.21 3.13 -38.97
C PHE A 909 0.45 1.79 -39.69
N SER A 910 1.72 1.40 -39.81
CA SER A 910 2.10 0.19 -40.54
C SER A 910 1.41 -1.09 -40.00
N SER A 911 1.01 -1.98 -40.90
CA SER A 911 0.46 -3.30 -40.57
C SER A 911 1.51 -4.40 -40.44
N ALA A 912 2.79 -4.09 -40.68
CA ALA A 912 3.88 -5.06 -40.57
C ALA A 912 4.04 -5.55 -39.12
N LEU A 913 3.99 -6.87 -38.90
CA LEU A 913 4.07 -7.49 -37.57
C LEU A 913 5.35 -7.09 -36.80
N ALA A 914 6.49 -7.00 -37.50
CA ALA A 914 7.76 -6.55 -36.93
C ALA A 914 7.75 -5.08 -36.44
N LYS A 915 6.75 -4.29 -36.82
CA LYS A 915 6.57 -2.90 -36.40
C LYS A 915 5.40 -2.72 -35.41
N LYS A 916 4.96 -3.79 -34.72
CA LYS A 916 3.82 -3.73 -33.80
C LYS A 916 3.99 -2.65 -32.72
N ASP A 917 5.14 -2.59 -32.06
CA ASP A 917 5.40 -1.56 -31.03
C ASP A 917 5.37 -0.13 -31.56
N LEU A 918 5.92 0.08 -32.76
CA LEU A 918 5.91 1.38 -33.44
C LEU A 918 4.49 1.81 -33.83
N PHE A 919 3.69 0.86 -34.32
CA PHE A 919 2.26 1.07 -34.58
C PHE A 919 1.51 1.46 -33.31
N LEU A 920 1.70 0.70 -32.22
CA LEU A 920 1.03 1.00 -30.94
C LEU A 920 1.45 2.37 -30.40
N ALA A 921 2.72 2.77 -30.53
CA ALA A 921 3.20 4.07 -30.10
C ALA A 921 2.55 5.21 -30.92
N ALA A 922 2.44 5.07 -32.24
CA ALA A 922 1.76 6.04 -33.10
C ALA A 922 0.26 6.13 -32.80
N VAL A 923 -0.41 5.01 -32.56
CA VAL A 923 -1.83 4.99 -32.16
C VAL A 923 -2.01 5.69 -30.82
N GLU A 924 -1.19 5.36 -29.83
CA GLU A 924 -1.19 6.02 -28.52
C GLU A 924 -1.04 7.53 -28.66
N GLY A 925 -0.05 7.99 -29.44
CA GLY A 925 0.14 9.40 -29.72
C GLY A 925 -1.11 10.07 -30.29
N TYR A 926 -1.76 9.44 -31.28
CA TYR A 926 -2.99 9.95 -31.87
C TYR A 926 -4.17 9.99 -30.89
N LEU A 927 -4.33 8.97 -30.04
CA LEU A 927 -5.38 8.92 -29.00
C LEU A 927 -5.18 9.94 -27.86
N THR A 928 -4.00 10.56 -27.78
CA THR A 928 -3.72 11.67 -26.86
C THR A 928 -3.88 13.06 -27.50
N ALA A 929 -4.17 13.12 -28.80
CA ALA A 929 -4.39 14.36 -29.53
C ALA A 929 -5.87 14.78 -29.51
N ASP A 930 -6.16 16.02 -29.90
CA ASP A 930 -7.54 16.46 -30.06
C ASP A 930 -8.25 15.68 -31.18
N LEU A 931 -9.54 15.38 -30.96
CA LEU A 931 -10.36 14.69 -31.93
C LEU A 931 -10.90 15.68 -32.99
N TYR A 932 -10.77 15.31 -34.27
CA TYR A 932 -11.33 16.08 -35.39
C TYR A 932 -12.10 15.17 -36.36
N GLU A 933 -13.27 15.63 -36.83
CA GLU A 933 -14.27 14.81 -37.54
C GLU A 933 -13.74 14.18 -38.82
N GLU A 934 -13.20 14.98 -39.74
CA GLU A 934 -12.70 14.47 -41.03
C GLU A 934 -11.54 13.46 -40.86
N LEU A 935 -10.65 13.71 -39.88
CA LEU A 935 -9.54 12.80 -39.60
C LEU A 935 -10.01 11.52 -38.91
N PHE A 936 -11.05 11.59 -38.07
CA PHE A 936 -11.70 10.43 -37.47
C PHE A 936 -12.25 9.50 -38.56
N ASP A 937 -12.92 10.06 -39.57
CA ASP A 937 -13.47 9.30 -40.70
C ASP A 937 -12.36 8.63 -41.52
N ASP A 938 -11.30 9.37 -41.86
CA ASP A 938 -10.15 8.83 -42.62
C ASP A 938 -9.38 7.74 -41.86
N LEU A 939 -9.43 7.75 -40.52
CA LEU A 939 -8.80 6.76 -39.65
C LEU A 939 -9.73 5.62 -39.21
N SER A 940 -10.92 5.50 -39.80
CA SER A 940 -11.90 4.44 -39.49
C SER A 940 -11.30 3.02 -39.50
N ASN A 941 -10.40 2.72 -40.45
CA ASN A 941 -9.70 1.44 -40.50
C ASN A 941 -8.74 1.21 -39.32
N ILE A 942 -8.16 2.27 -38.75
CA ILE A 942 -7.27 2.19 -37.58
C ILE A 942 -8.09 1.93 -36.32
N TYR A 943 -9.23 2.63 -36.16
CA TYR A 943 -10.19 2.34 -35.08
C TYR A 943 -10.68 0.90 -35.14
N LYS A 944 -11.10 0.43 -36.33
CA LYS A 944 -11.50 -0.96 -36.55
C LYS A 944 -10.42 -1.94 -36.08
N ARG A 945 -9.18 -1.75 -36.51
CA ARG A 945 -8.04 -2.59 -36.12
C ARG A 945 -7.79 -2.58 -34.62
N LEU A 946 -7.95 -1.43 -33.95
CA LEU A 946 -7.72 -1.32 -32.50
C LEU A 946 -8.84 -1.99 -31.70
N ILE A 947 -10.09 -1.86 -32.15
CA ILE A 947 -11.25 -2.53 -31.54
C ILE A 947 -11.08 -4.06 -31.65
N GLU A 948 -10.75 -4.57 -32.83
CA GLU A 948 -10.56 -6.00 -33.09
C GLU A 948 -9.32 -6.60 -32.39
N MET A 949 -8.39 -5.76 -31.88
CA MET A 949 -7.20 -6.21 -31.18
C MET A 949 -7.50 -6.40 -29.68
N PRO A 950 -7.43 -7.63 -29.13
CA PRO A 950 -7.68 -7.87 -27.71
C PRO A 950 -6.54 -7.30 -26.85
N SER A 951 -6.85 -6.83 -25.64
CA SER A 951 -5.88 -6.12 -24.78
C SER A 951 -4.68 -6.99 -24.36
N ASN A 952 -4.83 -8.32 -24.34
CA ASN A 952 -3.72 -9.26 -24.07
C ASN A 952 -2.70 -9.35 -25.22
N GLU A 953 -3.04 -8.83 -26.40
CA GLU A 953 -2.11 -8.70 -27.52
C GLU A 953 -1.30 -7.40 -27.48
N TYR A 954 -1.64 -6.47 -26.58
CA TYR A 954 -0.83 -5.28 -26.36
C TYR A 954 0.55 -5.67 -25.82
N THR A 955 1.57 -4.95 -26.25
CA THR A 955 2.92 -5.22 -25.76
C THR A 955 3.04 -4.76 -24.31
N LYS A 956 3.87 -5.44 -23.51
CA LYS A 956 4.06 -5.15 -22.07
C LYS A 956 4.86 -3.86 -21.78
N ARG A 957 4.95 -2.96 -22.76
CA ARG A 957 5.65 -1.68 -22.61
C ARG A 957 4.88 -0.75 -21.67
N HIS A 958 5.55 0.27 -21.17
CA HIS A 958 4.88 1.40 -20.53
C HIS A 958 4.10 2.21 -21.57
N TYR A 959 2.89 2.60 -21.20
CA TYR A 959 2.01 3.48 -21.97
C TYR A 959 1.85 4.79 -21.20
N SER A 960 1.92 5.93 -21.89
CA SER A 960 1.57 7.25 -21.35
C SER A 960 0.07 7.36 -21.08
N LYS A 961 -0.73 6.70 -21.93
CA LYS A 961 -2.17 6.50 -21.76
C LYS A 961 -2.55 5.11 -22.25
N GLU A 962 -3.36 4.41 -21.47
CA GLU A 962 -3.86 3.08 -21.84
C GLU A 962 -4.66 3.16 -23.15
N LEU A 963 -4.38 2.24 -24.09
CA LEU A 963 -4.98 2.28 -25.44
C LEU A 963 -6.50 2.10 -25.42
N ASP A 964 -6.98 1.20 -24.57
CA ASP A 964 -8.41 0.92 -24.39
C ASP A 964 -9.15 2.16 -23.87
N GLU A 965 -8.51 2.89 -22.95
CA GLU A 965 -9.04 4.13 -22.38
C GLU A 965 -9.06 5.24 -23.44
N GLY A 966 -7.95 5.45 -24.15
CA GLY A 966 -7.86 6.43 -25.23
C GLY A 966 -8.88 6.18 -26.35
N LEU A 967 -9.06 4.93 -26.75
CA LEU A 967 -10.06 4.51 -27.75
C LEU A 967 -11.47 4.85 -27.29
N ALA A 968 -11.83 4.44 -26.07
CA ALA A 968 -13.15 4.70 -25.51
C ALA A 968 -13.45 6.21 -25.44
N ILE A 969 -12.46 7.01 -25.05
CA ILE A 969 -12.56 8.48 -24.98
C ILE A 969 -12.80 9.09 -26.37
N HIS A 970 -12.05 8.69 -27.39
CA HIS A 970 -12.26 9.17 -28.76
C HIS A 970 -13.66 8.84 -29.28
N LEU A 971 -14.14 7.61 -29.05
CA LEU A 971 -15.49 7.21 -29.47
C LEU A 971 -16.58 7.94 -28.68
N ALA A 972 -16.37 8.19 -27.38
CA ALA A 972 -17.28 8.99 -26.56
C ALA A 972 -17.35 10.45 -27.05
N LEU A 973 -16.21 11.06 -27.34
CA LEU A 973 -16.13 12.39 -27.94
C LEU A 973 -16.83 12.44 -29.30
N ALA A 974 -16.58 11.47 -30.18
CA ALA A 974 -17.27 11.35 -31.47
C ALA A 974 -18.79 11.23 -31.29
N TYR A 975 -19.24 10.42 -30.33
CA TYR A 975 -20.66 10.26 -30.03
C TYR A 975 -21.30 11.54 -29.51
N VAL A 976 -20.62 12.33 -28.69
CA VAL A 976 -21.19 13.59 -28.21
C VAL A 976 -21.19 14.67 -29.31
N HIS A 977 -20.10 14.80 -30.06
CA HIS A 977 -19.88 15.95 -30.95
C HIS A 977 -20.31 15.73 -32.41
N TYR A 978 -20.26 14.51 -32.94
CA TYR A 978 -20.52 14.26 -34.36
C TYR A 978 -21.95 13.76 -34.58
N GLY A 979 -22.74 14.52 -35.34
CA GLY A 979 -24.16 14.24 -35.56
C GLY A 979 -24.42 12.97 -36.37
N ASN A 980 -23.44 12.52 -37.15
CA ASN A 980 -23.47 11.30 -37.97
C ASN A 980 -22.92 10.05 -37.24
N PHE A 981 -22.36 10.20 -36.04
CA PHE A 981 -21.87 9.09 -35.23
C PHE A 981 -22.96 8.66 -34.22
N ASP A 982 -23.60 7.53 -34.50
CA ASP A 982 -24.75 6.98 -33.78
C ASP A 982 -24.73 5.44 -33.75
N PHE A 983 -25.82 4.82 -33.27
CA PHE A 983 -25.95 3.37 -33.16
C PHE A 983 -25.85 2.62 -34.50
N ASN A 984 -26.05 3.30 -35.63
CA ASN A 984 -25.97 2.72 -36.96
C ASN A 984 -24.56 2.79 -37.56
N SER A 985 -23.68 3.63 -37.00
CA SER A 985 -22.30 3.76 -37.46
C SER A 985 -21.56 2.43 -37.36
N PRO A 986 -20.85 1.97 -38.42
CA PRO A 986 -20.16 0.68 -38.41
C PRO A 986 -19.14 0.52 -37.28
N ILE A 987 -18.40 1.59 -36.94
CA ILE A 987 -17.42 1.58 -35.84
C ILE A 987 -18.11 1.52 -34.48
N PHE A 988 -19.25 2.18 -34.30
CA PHE A 988 -20.02 2.10 -33.06
C PHE A 988 -20.52 0.67 -32.84
N LYS A 989 -21.15 0.05 -33.86
CA LYS A 989 -21.59 -1.35 -33.79
C LYS A 989 -20.42 -2.28 -33.47
N LEU A 990 -19.32 -2.16 -34.21
CA LEU A 990 -18.14 -2.99 -33.98
C LEU A 990 -17.58 -2.84 -32.57
N PHE A 991 -17.54 -1.62 -32.02
CA PHE A 991 -17.09 -1.38 -30.65
C PHE A 991 -17.93 -2.18 -29.66
N TRP A 992 -19.26 -2.02 -29.69
CA TRP A 992 -20.17 -2.68 -28.74
C TRP A 992 -20.38 -4.19 -29.00
N ASP A 993 -20.22 -4.66 -30.24
CA ASP A 993 -20.27 -6.09 -30.58
C ASP A 993 -18.98 -6.83 -30.14
N THR A 994 -17.91 -6.10 -29.84
CA THR A 994 -16.63 -6.67 -29.41
C THR A 994 -16.55 -6.66 -27.89
N ALA A 995 -16.36 -7.83 -27.28
CA ALA A 995 -16.17 -7.93 -25.83
C ALA A 995 -15.02 -7.03 -25.35
N GLY A 996 -15.29 -6.20 -24.34
CA GLY A 996 -14.45 -5.08 -23.95
C GLY A 996 -14.97 -4.33 -22.73
N GLN A 997 -15.36 -5.02 -21.66
CA GLN A 997 -15.90 -4.44 -20.41
C GLN A 997 -15.21 -3.15 -19.95
N LYS A 998 -13.88 -3.12 -19.89
CA LYS A 998 -13.11 -1.91 -19.51
C LYS A 998 -13.29 -0.75 -20.51
N ARG A 999 -13.31 -1.04 -21.82
CA ARG A 999 -13.51 -0.04 -22.88
C ARG A 999 -14.92 0.55 -22.84
N HIS A 1000 -15.93 -0.31 -22.72
CA HIS A 1000 -17.32 0.11 -22.62
C HIS A 1000 -17.58 0.90 -21.33
N GLY A 1001 -17.01 0.44 -20.22
CA GLY A 1001 -17.03 1.14 -18.95
C GLY A 1001 -16.43 2.54 -19.05
N GLU A 1002 -15.23 2.66 -19.63
CA GLU A 1002 -14.58 3.96 -19.81
C GLU A 1002 -15.34 4.89 -20.75
N PHE A 1003 -16.00 4.36 -21.79
CA PHE A 1003 -16.87 5.16 -22.67
C PHE A 1003 -18.01 5.81 -21.86
N VAL A 1004 -18.70 5.03 -21.02
CA VAL A 1004 -19.79 5.53 -20.16
C VAL A 1004 -19.25 6.48 -19.10
N SER A 1005 -18.14 6.11 -18.46
CA SER A 1005 -17.45 6.90 -17.42
C SER A 1005 -17.03 8.27 -17.93
N TYR A 1006 -16.35 8.32 -19.08
CA TYR A 1006 -15.85 9.55 -19.65
C TYR A 1006 -16.99 10.53 -19.94
N ILE A 1007 -18.11 10.05 -20.51
CA ILE A 1007 -19.30 10.88 -20.74
C ILE A 1007 -19.83 11.44 -19.42
N GLY A 1008 -20.00 10.58 -18.41
CA GLY A 1008 -20.49 10.98 -17.09
C GLY A 1008 -19.59 12.05 -16.44
N ARG A 1009 -18.28 11.80 -16.40
CA ARG A 1009 -17.29 12.71 -15.79
C ARG A 1009 -17.20 14.05 -16.52
N HIS A 1010 -17.08 14.02 -17.84
CA HIS A 1010 -16.69 15.21 -18.63
C HIS A 1010 -17.87 16.03 -19.15
N PHE A 1011 -19.07 15.45 -19.24
CA PHE A 1011 -20.24 16.15 -19.79
C PHE A 1011 -21.38 16.33 -18.79
N ILE A 1012 -21.50 15.46 -17.78
CA ILE A 1012 -22.64 15.47 -16.84
C ILE A 1012 -22.22 16.03 -15.48
N SER A 1013 -21.18 15.44 -14.86
CA SER A 1013 -20.81 15.72 -13.46
C SER A 1013 -19.69 16.75 -13.27
N ARG A 1014 -19.24 17.44 -14.34
CA ARG A 1014 -18.25 18.53 -14.25
C ARG A 1014 -18.80 19.74 -13.48
N ASP A 1015 -17.89 20.61 -13.02
CA ASP A 1015 -18.26 21.78 -12.20
C ASP A 1015 -19.08 22.84 -12.96
N ASP A 1016 -18.84 23.04 -14.26
CA ASP A 1016 -19.65 23.94 -15.11
C ASP A 1016 -19.95 23.32 -16.50
N PRO A 1017 -21.01 22.49 -16.62
CA PRO A 1017 -21.40 21.90 -17.88
C PRO A 1017 -22.13 22.88 -18.81
N ALA A 1018 -22.86 23.87 -18.27
CA ALA A 1018 -23.51 24.89 -19.08
C ALA A 1018 -22.50 25.76 -19.84
N GLU A 1019 -21.44 26.24 -19.17
CA GLU A 1019 -20.36 26.99 -19.82
C GLU A 1019 -19.67 26.12 -20.88
N PHE A 1020 -19.35 24.87 -20.54
CA PHE A 1020 -18.71 23.95 -21.48
C PHE A 1020 -19.56 23.69 -22.72
N MET A 1021 -20.86 23.42 -22.56
CA MET A 1021 -21.79 23.24 -23.67
C MET A 1021 -21.89 24.50 -24.52
N LEU A 1022 -21.91 25.69 -23.90
CA LEU A 1022 -21.94 26.97 -24.61
C LEU A 1022 -20.64 27.20 -25.42
N VAL A 1023 -19.47 27.01 -24.80
CA VAL A 1023 -18.15 27.15 -25.45
C VAL A 1023 -18.01 26.20 -26.64
N ASN A 1024 -18.53 24.97 -26.50
CA ASN A 1024 -18.45 23.94 -27.53
C ASN A 1024 -19.67 23.88 -28.47
N LYS A 1025 -20.60 24.85 -28.37
CA LYS A 1025 -21.82 24.95 -29.19
C LYS A 1025 -22.71 23.69 -29.15
N ILE A 1026 -22.75 23.00 -28.01
CA ILE A 1026 -23.59 21.83 -27.77
C ILE A 1026 -24.98 22.30 -27.31
N ASN A 1027 -26.04 21.84 -27.96
CA ASN A 1027 -27.42 22.10 -27.53
C ASN A 1027 -27.83 21.13 -26.41
N ALA A 1028 -28.20 21.68 -25.25
CA ALA A 1028 -28.54 20.90 -24.05
C ALA A 1028 -29.74 19.94 -24.23
N ASP A 1029 -30.77 20.32 -24.99
CA ASP A 1029 -31.93 19.46 -25.21
C ASP A 1029 -31.61 18.32 -26.17
N VAL A 1030 -30.82 18.60 -27.21
CA VAL A 1030 -30.36 17.59 -28.18
C VAL A 1030 -29.46 16.56 -27.49
N ILE A 1031 -28.48 17.01 -26.69
CA ILE A 1031 -27.57 16.10 -25.99
C ILE A 1031 -28.29 15.32 -24.89
N ARG A 1032 -29.25 15.94 -24.16
CA ARG A 1032 -30.09 15.22 -23.18
C ARG A 1032 -30.83 14.07 -23.86
N GLY A 1033 -31.47 14.32 -25.00
CA GLY A 1033 -32.16 13.26 -25.77
C GLY A 1033 -31.20 12.17 -26.24
N LYS A 1034 -30.03 12.54 -26.78
CA LYS A 1034 -29.02 11.59 -27.25
C LYS A 1034 -28.49 10.70 -26.13
N LEU A 1035 -28.15 11.29 -24.97
CA LEU A 1035 -27.65 10.55 -23.81
C LEU A 1035 -28.72 9.72 -23.11
N SER A 1036 -29.98 10.18 -23.08
CA SER A 1036 -31.09 9.37 -22.55
C SER A 1036 -31.29 8.13 -23.42
N ASN A 1037 -31.31 8.28 -24.75
CA ASN A 1037 -31.40 7.15 -25.68
C ASN A 1037 -30.21 6.18 -25.57
N LEU A 1038 -29.00 6.69 -25.28
CA LEU A 1038 -27.82 5.86 -25.03
C LEU A 1038 -28.01 5.01 -23.77
N TRP A 1039 -28.48 5.62 -22.67
CA TRP A 1039 -28.73 4.90 -21.43
C TRP A 1039 -29.79 3.81 -21.62
N ASP A 1040 -30.93 4.16 -22.24
CA ASP A 1040 -32.00 3.22 -22.58
C ASP A 1040 -31.48 2.05 -23.44
N TRP A 1041 -30.67 2.36 -24.45
CA TRP A 1041 -30.10 1.37 -25.34
C TRP A 1041 -29.16 0.40 -24.62
N ILE A 1042 -28.26 0.90 -23.75
CA ILE A 1042 -27.34 0.06 -22.96
C ILE A 1042 -28.13 -0.83 -21.98
N LEU A 1043 -29.16 -0.30 -21.33
CA LEU A 1043 -30.02 -1.09 -20.42
C LEU A 1043 -30.79 -2.20 -21.15
N ALA A 1044 -31.27 -1.92 -22.37
CA ALA A 1044 -32.01 -2.86 -23.20
C ALA A 1044 -31.12 -3.91 -23.89
N ASN A 1045 -29.83 -3.62 -24.09
CA ASN A 1045 -28.88 -4.50 -24.77
C ASN A 1045 -27.69 -4.83 -23.85
N PRO A 1046 -27.91 -5.55 -22.73
CA PRO A 1046 -26.82 -5.97 -21.87
C PRO A 1046 -25.87 -6.91 -22.62
N ILE A 1047 -24.57 -6.70 -22.46
CA ILE A 1047 -23.54 -7.59 -22.98
C ILE A 1047 -23.24 -8.65 -21.94
N ASP A 1048 -23.38 -9.92 -22.32
CA ASP A 1048 -23.13 -11.06 -21.42
C ASP A 1048 -21.72 -10.98 -20.82
N GLY A 1049 -21.65 -10.93 -19.49
CA GLY A 1049 -20.40 -10.87 -18.74
C GLY A 1049 -19.87 -9.46 -18.43
N GLU A 1050 -20.51 -8.39 -18.90
CA GLU A 1050 -20.01 -7.01 -18.73
C GLU A 1050 -20.86 -6.15 -17.78
N ASN A 1051 -21.27 -6.72 -16.65
CA ASN A 1051 -22.15 -6.06 -15.68
C ASN A 1051 -21.53 -4.82 -15.00
N GLU A 1052 -20.20 -4.70 -14.96
CA GLU A 1052 -19.54 -3.52 -14.36
C GLU A 1052 -19.77 -2.24 -15.16
N ILE A 1053 -20.16 -2.32 -16.45
CA ILE A 1053 -20.49 -1.12 -17.24
C ILE A 1053 -21.56 -0.28 -16.54
N PHE A 1054 -22.50 -0.94 -15.87
CA PHE A 1054 -23.62 -0.26 -15.22
C PHE A 1054 -23.18 0.52 -13.97
N ALA A 1055 -22.05 0.18 -13.34
CA ALA A 1055 -21.51 0.91 -12.20
C ALA A 1055 -21.03 2.34 -12.57
N TYR A 1056 -20.60 2.53 -13.82
CA TYR A 1056 -20.13 3.84 -14.32
C TYR A 1056 -21.25 4.88 -14.47
N PHE A 1057 -22.53 4.47 -14.45
CA PHE A 1057 -23.65 5.41 -14.41
C PHE A 1057 -23.74 6.19 -13.08
N GLY A 1058 -22.94 5.87 -12.06
CA GLY A 1058 -22.76 6.75 -10.90
C GLY A 1058 -22.33 8.18 -11.29
N PHE A 1059 -21.48 8.32 -12.31
CA PHE A 1059 -21.07 9.62 -12.85
C PHE A 1059 -22.17 10.35 -13.62
N TRP A 1060 -23.31 9.72 -13.90
CA TRP A 1060 -24.44 10.32 -14.61
C TRP A 1060 -25.48 10.92 -13.65
N VAL A 1061 -25.32 10.72 -12.35
CA VAL A 1061 -26.21 11.20 -11.28
C VAL A 1061 -25.58 12.40 -10.56
N GLY A 1062 -25.21 13.44 -11.32
CA GLY A 1062 -24.54 14.63 -10.78
C GLY A 1062 -25.48 15.61 -10.05
N GLU A 1063 -24.97 16.28 -9.01
CA GLU A 1063 -25.68 17.27 -8.17
C GLU A 1063 -25.73 18.68 -8.77
N LYS A 1064 -24.61 19.12 -9.37
CA LYS A 1064 -24.34 20.55 -9.62
C LYS A 1064 -25.13 21.17 -10.77
N GLN A 1065 -25.51 20.42 -11.80
CA GLN A 1065 -26.47 20.85 -12.82
C GLN A 1065 -27.28 19.65 -13.34
N ARG A 1066 -28.61 19.70 -13.19
CA ARG A 1066 -29.55 18.60 -13.48
C ARG A 1066 -29.79 18.45 -14.99
N LEU A 1067 -28.82 17.93 -15.75
CA LEU A 1067 -29.01 17.66 -17.18
C LEU A 1067 -30.30 16.84 -17.41
N PHE A 1068 -30.49 15.80 -16.60
CA PHE A 1068 -31.75 15.06 -16.51
C PHE A 1068 -32.68 15.72 -15.48
N THR A 1069 -33.69 16.44 -15.97
CA THR A 1069 -34.62 17.21 -15.14
C THR A 1069 -35.81 16.38 -14.64
N ASP A 1070 -36.16 15.28 -15.32
CA ASP A 1070 -37.15 14.33 -14.84
C ASP A 1070 -36.50 13.40 -13.80
N LEU A 1071 -36.75 13.70 -12.52
CA LEU A 1071 -36.22 12.94 -11.40
C LEU A 1071 -36.77 11.50 -11.36
N LYS A 1072 -38.03 11.27 -11.74
CA LYS A 1072 -38.60 9.92 -11.71
C LYS A 1072 -37.97 9.04 -12.77
N TRP A 1073 -37.77 9.60 -13.97
CA TRP A 1073 -37.03 8.94 -15.03
C TRP A 1073 -35.60 8.61 -14.58
N LEU A 1074 -34.88 9.59 -14.01
CA LEU A 1074 -33.50 9.39 -13.55
C LEU A 1074 -33.38 8.31 -12.47
N VAL A 1075 -34.26 8.33 -11.46
CA VAL A 1075 -34.27 7.33 -10.38
C VAL A 1075 -34.54 5.93 -10.94
N LEU A 1076 -35.49 5.78 -11.87
CA LEU A 1076 -35.81 4.49 -12.47
C LEU A 1076 -34.62 3.92 -13.27
N HIS A 1077 -33.95 4.73 -14.09
CA HIS A 1077 -32.82 4.28 -14.92
C HIS A 1077 -31.60 3.96 -14.06
N PHE A 1078 -31.38 4.74 -13.00
CA PHE A 1078 -30.32 4.46 -12.05
C PHE A 1078 -30.58 3.18 -11.26
N LYS A 1079 -31.82 2.94 -10.81
CA LYS A 1079 -32.22 1.66 -10.19
C LYS A 1079 -31.93 0.48 -11.11
N GLN A 1080 -32.37 0.54 -12.37
CA GLN A 1080 -32.14 -0.53 -13.35
C GLN A 1080 -30.66 -0.78 -13.62
N SER A 1081 -29.83 0.29 -13.58
CA SER A 1081 -28.39 0.16 -13.70
C SER A 1081 -27.80 -0.56 -12.49
N LEU A 1082 -28.22 -0.18 -11.27
CA LEU A 1082 -27.80 -0.83 -10.04
C LEU A 1082 -28.23 -2.29 -9.93
N GLU A 1083 -29.44 -2.62 -10.38
CA GLU A 1083 -29.92 -4.01 -10.45
C GLU A 1083 -28.99 -4.86 -11.33
N LYS A 1084 -28.45 -4.31 -12.41
CA LYS A 1084 -27.52 -5.00 -13.31
C LYS A 1084 -26.07 -5.02 -12.79
N SER A 1085 -25.63 -3.98 -12.07
CA SER A 1085 -24.30 -3.94 -11.43
C SER A 1085 -24.26 -4.67 -10.08
N ASN A 1086 -25.37 -5.24 -9.61
CA ASN A 1086 -25.53 -5.80 -8.27
C ASN A 1086 -25.17 -4.81 -7.15
N GLY A 1087 -25.58 -3.53 -7.30
CA GLY A 1087 -25.35 -2.50 -6.30
C GLY A 1087 -24.00 -1.80 -6.38
N ASP A 1088 -23.13 -2.18 -7.32
CA ASP A 1088 -21.82 -1.55 -7.51
C ASP A 1088 -21.94 -0.19 -8.21
N ILE A 1089 -21.10 0.77 -7.79
CA ILE A 1089 -21.10 2.17 -8.27
C ILE A 1089 -19.66 2.69 -8.26
N GLU A 1090 -19.20 3.21 -9.39
CA GLU A 1090 -17.85 3.78 -9.53
C GLU A 1090 -17.73 5.15 -8.83
N TRP A 1091 -18.81 5.95 -8.84
CA TRP A 1091 -18.85 7.27 -8.19
C TRP A 1091 -20.11 7.48 -7.36
N GLU A 1092 -19.95 7.35 -6.04
CA GLU A 1092 -21.04 7.40 -5.08
C GLU A 1092 -21.39 8.82 -4.59
N HIS A 1093 -20.45 9.76 -4.57
CA HIS A 1093 -20.66 11.08 -3.96
C HIS A 1093 -21.83 11.86 -4.59
N GLY A 1094 -21.91 11.89 -5.93
CA GLY A 1094 -23.01 12.57 -6.65
C GLY A 1094 -24.37 11.91 -6.38
N VAL A 1095 -24.39 10.58 -6.32
CA VAL A 1095 -25.58 9.79 -6.01
C VAL A 1095 -26.04 10.05 -4.57
N ILE A 1096 -25.14 9.93 -3.59
CA ILE A 1096 -25.43 10.06 -2.16
C ILE A 1096 -26.08 11.40 -1.85
N ASN A 1097 -25.55 12.50 -2.39
CA ASN A 1097 -26.09 13.84 -2.16
C ASN A 1097 -27.50 14.03 -2.75
N ARG A 1098 -27.89 13.23 -3.74
CA ARG A 1098 -29.22 13.30 -4.37
C ARG A 1098 -30.23 12.33 -3.78
N LEU A 1099 -29.83 11.41 -2.91
CA LEU A 1099 -30.75 10.46 -2.26
C LEU A 1099 -31.95 11.13 -1.56
N PRO A 1100 -31.82 12.29 -0.89
CA PRO A 1100 -32.98 12.99 -0.33
C PRO A 1100 -33.97 13.47 -1.40
N ASP A 1101 -33.48 13.97 -2.54
CA ASP A 1101 -34.32 14.36 -3.67
C ASP A 1101 -35.04 13.14 -4.26
N PHE A 1102 -34.31 12.02 -4.37
CA PHE A 1102 -34.84 10.75 -4.89
C PHE A 1102 -35.93 10.19 -3.99
N ALA A 1103 -35.70 10.17 -2.67
CA ALA A 1103 -36.65 9.68 -1.68
C ALA A 1103 -37.98 10.45 -1.72
N ASN A 1104 -37.95 11.75 -2.05
CA ASN A 1104 -39.15 12.56 -2.23
C ASN A 1104 -39.85 12.32 -3.58
N ALA A 1105 -39.08 12.14 -4.66
CA ALA A 1105 -39.62 12.03 -6.02
C ALA A 1105 -40.15 10.62 -6.36
N ALA A 1106 -39.45 9.57 -5.92
CA ALA A 1106 -39.74 8.17 -6.18
C ALA A 1106 -39.35 7.29 -4.97
N PRO A 1107 -40.16 7.29 -3.90
CA PRO A 1107 -39.82 6.63 -2.62
C PRO A 1107 -39.50 5.13 -2.75
N GLU A 1108 -40.34 4.37 -3.45
CA GLU A 1108 -40.19 2.91 -3.58
C GLU A 1108 -38.92 2.54 -4.36
N ASP A 1109 -38.66 3.19 -5.49
CA ASP A 1109 -37.44 2.95 -6.28
C ASP A 1109 -36.17 3.39 -5.52
N THR A 1110 -36.26 4.46 -4.73
CA THR A 1110 -35.13 4.92 -3.90
C THR A 1110 -34.79 3.94 -2.78
N LEU A 1111 -35.80 3.29 -2.19
CA LEU A 1111 -35.56 2.23 -1.22
C LEU A 1111 -34.78 1.07 -1.85
N ILE A 1112 -35.15 0.64 -3.07
CA ILE A 1112 -34.43 -0.43 -3.79
C ILE A 1112 -32.98 -0.01 -4.09
N ILE A 1113 -32.76 1.25 -4.52
CA ILE A 1113 -31.40 1.78 -4.74
C ILE A 1113 -30.55 1.69 -3.46
N LEU A 1114 -31.11 2.13 -2.33
CA LEU A 1114 -30.43 2.09 -1.03
C LEU A 1114 -30.16 0.65 -0.58
N GLU A 1115 -31.11 -0.26 -0.80
CA GLU A 1115 -30.94 -1.68 -0.51
C GLU A 1115 -29.78 -2.28 -1.31
N LEU A 1116 -29.79 -2.13 -2.64
CA LEU A 1116 -28.73 -2.65 -3.51
C LEU A 1116 -27.36 -2.10 -3.13
N TYR A 1117 -27.25 -0.77 -3.00
CA TYR A 1117 -25.99 -0.10 -2.69
C TYR A 1117 -25.45 -0.50 -1.32
N LEU A 1118 -26.24 -0.36 -0.25
CA LEU A 1118 -25.76 -0.63 1.12
C LEU A 1118 -25.45 -2.11 1.33
N MET A 1119 -26.20 -3.02 0.69
CA MET A 1119 -25.93 -4.45 0.75
C MET A 1119 -24.65 -4.83 -0.01
N GLN A 1120 -24.35 -4.19 -1.13
CA GLN A 1120 -23.08 -4.39 -1.82
C GLN A 1120 -21.90 -3.97 -0.94
N GLN A 1121 -22.03 -2.89 -0.16
CA GLN A 1121 -21.01 -2.48 0.82
C GLN A 1121 -20.79 -3.52 1.94
N VAL A 1122 -21.82 -4.29 2.28
CA VAL A 1122 -21.67 -5.40 3.22
C VAL A 1122 -20.81 -6.52 2.60
N VAL A 1123 -21.02 -6.84 1.33
CA VAL A 1123 -20.32 -7.91 0.59
C VAL A 1123 -18.87 -7.54 0.26
N ALA A 1124 -18.60 -6.30 -0.18
CA ALA A 1124 -17.28 -5.83 -0.61
C ALA A 1124 -16.23 -5.75 0.53
N GLY A 1125 -16.69 -5.73 1.80
CA GLY A 1125 -15.82 -5.76 2.98
C GLY A 1125 -15.27 -4.38 3.39
N PRO A 1126 -14.47 -4.32 4.48
CA PRO A 1126 -14.09 -3.06 5.15
C PRO A 1126 -13.11 -2.16 4.36
N GLY A 1127 -12.45 -2.68 3.31
CA GLY A 1127 -11.48 -1.90 2.51
C GLY A 1127 -12.10 -0.85 1.59
N TYR A 1128 -13.36 -1.01 1.20
CA TYR A 1128 -14.13 -0.04 0.40
C TYR A 1128 -14.88 0.99 1.27
N PHE A 1129 -14.75 0.89 2.60
CA PHE A 1129 -15.78 1.29 3.55
C PHE A 1129 -15.53 2.64 4.27
N ALA A 1130 -14.51 3.40 3.87
CA ALA A 1130 -13.89 4.40 4.74
C ALA A 1130 -14.48 5.83 4.70
N TYR A 1131 -15.38 6.21 3.77
CA TYR A 1131 -15.75 7.63 3.64
C TYR A 1131 -17.26 7.98 3.52
N SER A 1132 -18.17 7.06 3.21
CA SER A 1132 -19.54 7.44 2.79
C SER A 1132 -20.70 7.10 3.73
N LEU A 1133 -20.54 6.19 4.70
CA LEU A 1133 -21.68 5.65 5.44
C LEU A 1133 -22.35 6.62 6.42
N TYR A 1134 -21.73 7.76 6.71
CA TYR A 1134 -22.30 8.80 7.54
C TYR A 1134 -22.43 10.14 6.81
N GLY A 1135 -22.76 10.10 5.53
CA GLY A 1135 -23.35 11.26 4.89
C GLY A 1135 -24.74 11.53 5.50
N ASP A 1136 -24.97 12.75 6.00
CA ASP A 1136 -26.29 13.22 6.47
C ASP A 1136 -27.40 12.89 5.45
N SER A 1137 -27.05 12.81 4.16
CA SER A 1137 -27.93 12.49 3.04
C SER A 1137 -28.53 11.08 3.08
N ILE A 1138 -27.77 10.03 3.41
CA ILE A 1138 -28.30 8.65 3.50
C ILE A 1138 -29.31 8.57 4.66
N THR A 1139 -28.93 9.10 5.82
CA THR A 1139 -29.80 9.14 7.00
C THR A 1139 -31.06 9.97 6.73
N THR A 1140 -30.92 11.10 6.04
CA THR A 1140 -32.05 11.97 5.66
C THR A 1140 -32.99 11.28 4.67
N ALA A 1141 -32.45 10.58 3.67
CA ALA A 1141 -33.24 9.81 2.72
C ALA A 1141 -34.02 8.70 3.44
N LEU A 1142 -33.34 7.88 4.26
CA LEU A 1142 -34.00 6.81 5.04
C LEU A 1142 -35.07 7.36 6.00
N LYS A 1143 -34.84 8.50 6.67
CA LYS A 1143 -35.86 9.18 7.49
C LYS A 1143 -37.07 9.64 6.68
N THR A 1144 -36.84 10.11 5.45
CA THR A 1144 -37.91 10.52 4.53
C THR A 1144 -38.72 9.30 4.10
N LEU A 1145 -38.06 8.20 3.74
CA LEU A 1145 -38.69 6.94 3.38
C LEU A 1145 -39.43 6.29 4.56
N TYR A 1146 -38.89 6.37 5.77
CA TYR A 1146 -39.54 5.81 6.97
C TYR A 1146 -40.86 6.52 7.32
N LYS A 1147 -40.94 7.83 7.04
CA LYS A 1147 -42.18 8.62 7.20
C LYS A 1147 -43.26 8.28 6.17
N ASN A 1148 -42.90 7.65 5.06
CA ASN A 1148 -43.85 7.24 4.02
C ASN A 1148 -44.39 5.83 4.34
N SER A 1149 -45.72 5.69 4.39
CA SER A 1149 -46.39 4.43 4.74
C SER A 1149 -46.10 3.27 3.80
N GLN A 1150 -45.77 3.52 2.53
CA GLN A 1150 -45.48 2.46 1.55
C GLN A 1150 -44.08 1.86 1.72
N THR A 1151 -43.13 2.65 2.24
CA THR A 1151 -41.71 2.27 2.35
C THR A 1151 -41.25 2.05 3.79
N LYS A 1152 -42.08 2.40 4.78
CA LYS A 1152 -41.76 2.30 6.21
C LYS A 1152 -41.26 0.92 6.62
N ASP A 1153 -42.01 -0.13 6.28
CA ASP A 1153 -41.66 -1.51 6.66
C ASP A 1153 -40.40 -1.97 5.92
N GLY A 1154 -40.24 -1.56 4.67
CA GLY A 1154 -39.04 -1.84 3.88
C GLY A 1154 -37.76 -1.20 4.46
N VAL A 1155 -37.84 0.02 5.00
CA VAL A 1155 -36.72 0.66 5.70
C VAL A 1155 -36.35 -0.10 6.97
N VAL A 1156 -37.34 -0.55 7.75
CA VAL A 1156 -37.10 -1.35 8.96
C VAL A 1156 -36.42 -2.67 8.60
N ASN A 1157 -36.87 -3.34 7.53
CA ASN A 1157 -36.28 -4.59 7.06
C ASN A 1157 -34.83 -4.38 6.58
N LEU A 1158 -34.57 -3.35 5.78
CA LEU A 1158 -33.21 -3.02 5.32
C LEU A 1158 -32.26 -2.77 6.49
N ILE A 1159 -32.65 -1.95 7.47
CA ILE A 1159 -31.81 -1.69 8.65
C ILE A 1159 -31.54 -2.98 9.41
N ASN A 1160 -32.55 -3.84 9.63
CA ASN A 1160 -32.34 -5.13 10.28
C ASN A 1160 -31.34 -6.02 9.52
N GLU A 1161 -31.45 -6.11 8.20
CA GLU A 1161 -30.51 -6.88 7.38
C GLU A 1161 -29.08 -6.33 7.46
N LEU A 1162 -28.92 -5.02 7.37
CA LEU A 1162 -27.63 -4.34 7.46
C LEU A 1162 -26.98 -4.52 8.84
N LEU A 1163 -27.76 -4.53 9.92
CA LEU A 1163 -27.24 -4.84 11.25
C LEU A 1163 -26.75 -6.28 11.34
N VAL A 1164 -27.55 -7.26 10.87
CA VAL A 1164 -27.17 -8.68 10.93
C VAL A 1164 -25.92 -8.98 10.10
N LYS A 1165 -25.85 -8.46 8.86
CA LYS A 1165 -24.78 -8.81 7.91
C LYS A 1165 -23.58 -7.85 7.99
N GLY A 1166 -23.83 -6.58 8.30
CA GLY A 1166 -22.86 -5.50 8.31
C GLY A 1166 -22.33 -5.11 9.70
N SER A 1167 -23.07 -5.46 10.76
CA SER A 1167 -22.77 -5.24 12.18
C SER A 1167 -22.50 -3.78 12.56
N ASN A 1168 -21.48 -3.53 13.38
CA ASN A 1168 -21.14 -2.24 14.00
C ASN A 1168 -21.04 -1.06 13.04
N ARG A 1169 -20.82 -1.34 11.76
CA ARG A 1169 -20.81 -0.39 10.65
C ARG A 1169 -22.15 0.34 10.44
N PHE A 1170 -23.26 -0.24 10.88
CA PHE A 1170 -24.61 0.28 10.61
C PHE A 1170 -25.41 0.57 11.90
N TRP A 1171 -24.81 0.44 13.09
CA TRP A 1171 -25.53 0.62 14.36
C TRP A 1171 -26.18 2.00 14.50
N GLU A 1172 -25.59 3.05 13.93
CA GLU A 1172 -26.12 4.41 13.96
C GLU A 1172 -27.41 4.57 13.16
N LEU A 1173 -27.67 3.72 12.16
CA LEU A 1173 -28.91 3.77 11.37
C LEU A 1173 -30.15 3.47 12.22
N LYS A 1174 -30.01 2.89 13.42
CA LYS A 1174 -31.12 2.74 14.39
C LYS A 1174 -31.78 4.09 14.71
N LYS A 1175 -31.04 5.20 14.68
CA LYS A 1175 -31.57 6.56 14.90
C LYS A 1175 -32.55 7.04 13.81
N VAL A 1176 -32.73 6.28 12.72
CA VAL A 1176 -33.74 6.56 11.69
C VAL A 1176 -35.15 6.17 12.17
N ILE A 1177 -35.24 5.13 13.00
CA ILE A 1177 -36.50 4.50 13.43
C ILE A 1177 -36.88 4.82 14.89
N GLU A 1178 -35.94 5.43 15.63
CA GLU A 1178 -36.15 6.08 16.93
C GLU A 1178 -36.69 7.51 16.72
#